data_AF-A0A1V5R318-F1
#
_entry.id   AF-A0A1V5R318-F1
#
_cell.length_a   1.000
_cell.length_b   1.000
_cell.length_c   1.000
_cell.angle_alpha   90.00
_cell.angle_beta   90.00
_cell.angle_gamma   90.00
#
_symmetry.space_group_name_H-M   'P 1'
#
loop_
_entity.id
_entity.type
_entity.pdbx_description
1 polymer ?
#
loop_
_entity_poly.entity_id
_entity_poly.type
_entity_poly.pdbx_seq_one_letter_code
_entity_poly.pdbx_strand_id
1 'polypeptide(L)'
;MTNLGPSLEDLLSKEADEKSATGQLQQKLDEIELKKKEEEVSNNADAQRLGYINLVGFPISPDALLTITQDDSERLKCLCFFNNGAEIRIGTTEYTNEVQVLADDIHERHHANVSIYLISENSFARAKKLYDTLPKISRLPGGVKINKEDIERFQKEISTFKDLNEKINKVSITDVVAIILATAIKSDASDIHIEAEEQSIIVRLRIDGLLHESAIIEKDKWKKIIARMKVLAKVKINIEDRPQDGRFTIYFDKDKVEVRTSFLPTAFGESVVMRLLHSQSVALSFEDLGLLPQSYKILEAEVKKPNGLILTAGPTGSGKTTTLYAVLNKLNQPDVKIITLEDPVEYKLKGINQSQVDPKKDYTFAKGLRSILRQDPDIVMVGEIRDGETADIAIQASLTGHLVLSTVHTNDAAGVVPRLMDMGIKPFFIVPSINAVIGQRLVRKLCPDCKKPHELTEEEKETLRKILATISPKSGVSVPTTLPAMFGPGEGCPTCRGIGYKGRIGIYEIFTMDDDIKKLTMEGAAAFQILKQAIENGMLTMLQDGVLKCLQGTTDLQEVFRVIGKLDYVEELYDIVISQTIGRGIKISEEELSQAEKLSKDLSKVGEAMQDLPAKELISLIIATALKTKAGDIHIEPTENGVKVRFRIDGILHNIIDLAKEQYLPILSNVKILAGMPTNIKKATWDGRFGIFTGDSKMDSRVSIISGGYGETVVIRLLSSQAASLTVDQLGMRDYTLRPLNESIVKTKGIIITTGPTGSGKTTTLYALLNKLNHPDVKIITVEDPIEYHLEGVMQTQIDTEEGYTFAAAMRSLLRQNPNIMMIGEIRDAETAATAIEASLTGHLVLSTIHTNSAAGAVPRFVGLGVEPQILANSLECSIGQRLVRKLCPNCKQETELDPATAKEVAKIIDGINAEAKTGLPKKIQFYKAVGCDKCGGIGYKGRLGIYEVISNSSEMQKLIQQPDITNNEIEEQAIKDGAVLMLQDGILKAAAGETSVDEVFRVAK
;
A
#
# COMPACT_ATOMS: atom_id res chain seq x y z
N MET A 1 65.33 35.05 -65.49
CA MET A 1 64.49 35.94 -66.32
C MET A 1 63.09 35.79 -65.78
N THR A 2 62.39 36.79 -65.24
CA THR A 2 62.43 38.24 -65.43
C THR A 2 61.70 38.86 -64.24
N ASN A 3 62.37 39.74 -63.48
CA ASN A 3 61.73 40.69 -62.57
C ASN A 3 61.24 41.86 -63.43
N LEU A 4 59.93 42.08 -63.50
CA LEU A 4 59.34 43.31 -64.02
C LEU A 4 59.16 44.26 -62.84
N GLY A 5 59.80 45.43 -62.93
CA GLY A 5 59.64 46.51 -61.97
C GLY A 5 58.26 47.19 -62.07
N PRO A 6 57.89 47.97 -61.05
CA PRO A 6 56.58 48.60 -60.94
C PRO A 6 56.31 49.64 -62.03
N SER A 7 55.03 49.83 -62.31
CA SER A 7 54.52 50.67 -63.40
C SER A 7 54.47 52.16 -63.02
N LEU A 8 54.27 53.02 -64.01
CA LEU A 8 54.22 54.49 -63.87
C LEU A 8 53.09 54.98 -62.93
N GLU A 9 52.10 54.14 -62.62
CA GLU A 9 51.02 54.45 -61.67
C GLU A 9 51.48 54.40 -60.21
N ASP A 10 52.51 53.60 -59.88
CA ASP A 10 53.06 53.50 -58.52
C ASP A 10 53.91 54.73 -58.12
N LEU A 11 54.21 55.62 -59.06
CA LEU A 11 54.99 56.85 -58.83
C LEU A 11 54.12 58.09 -58.54
N LEU A 12 52.79 58.00 -58.71
CA LEU A 12 51.87 59.12 -58.50
C LEU A 12 51.18 59.15 -57.14
N SER A 13 51.39 58.14 -56.28
CA SER A 13 50.97 58.18 -54.87
C SER A 13 52.13 58.56 -53.95
N LYS A 14 52.60 59.81 -54.05
CA LYS A 14 53.33 60.45 -52.94
C LYS A 14 52.41 61.49 -52.31
N GLU A 15 52.12 61.29 -51.04
CA GLU A 15 51.52 62.29 -50.15
C GLU A 15 52.22 63.63 -50.37
N ALA A 16 51.45 64.65 -50.74
CA ALA A 16 51.93 66.02 -50.77
C ALA A 16 52.34 66.40 -49.35
N ASP A 17 53.58 66.84 -49.19
CA ASP A 17 54.12 67.32 -47.93
C ASP A 17 53.25 68.49 -47.42
N GLU A 18 52.45 68.27 -46.37
CA GLU A 18 51.48 69.22 -45.79
C GLU A 18 52.14 70.55 -45.37
N LYS A 19 53.47 70.61 -45.32
CA LYS A 19 54.26 71.80 -44.98
C LYS A 19 54.76 72.61 -46.19
N SER A 20 54.49 72.18 -47.42
CA SER A 20 54.86 72.94 -48.63
C SER A 20 53.96 74.18 -48.82
N ALA A 21 54.51 75.25 -49.41
CA ALA A 21 53.74 76.49 -49.67
C ALA A 21 52.51 76.25 -50.56
N THR A 22 52.58 75.28 -51.47
CA THR A 22 51.47 74.80 -52.30
C THR A 22 50.41 74.06 -51.48
N GLY A 23 50.81 73.20 -50.53
CA GLY A 23 49.89 72.54 -49.60
C GLY A 23 49.17 73.52 -48.66
N GLN A 24 49.87 74.53 -48.15
CA GLN A 24 49.28 75.58 -47.32
C GLN A 24 48.33 76.51 -48.10
N LEU A 25 48.63 76.79 -49.37
CA LEU A 25 47.74 77.55 -50.24
C LEU A 25 46.47 76.76 -50.58
N GLN A 26 46.60 75.46 -50.87
CA GLN A 26 45.46 74.58 -51.13
C GLN A 26 44.56 74.47 -49.89
N GLN A 27 45.14 74.25 -48.69
CA GLN A 27 44.38 74.27 -47.44
C GLN A 27 43.61 75.59 -47.22
N LYS A 28 44.24 76.74 -47.51
CA LYS A 28 43.55 78.03 -47.39
C LYS A 28 42.44 78.24 -48.42
N LEU A 29 42.61 77.74 -49.64
CA LEU A 29 41.57 77.78 -50.67
C LEU A 29 40.37 76.90 -50.28
N ASP A 30 40.64 75.70 -49.77
CA ASP A 30 39.61 74.78 -49.26
C ASP A 30 38.87 75.36 -48.04
N GLU A 31 39.59 76.06 -47.13
CA GLU A 31 38.98 76.80 -46.00
C GLU A 31 38.06 77.93 -46.47
N ILE A 32 38.44 78.68 -47.50
CA ILE A 32 37.61 79.77 -48.06
C ILE A 32 36.36 79.19 -48.74
N GLU A 33 36.49 78.08 -49.47
CA GLU A 33 35.35 77.43 -50.12
C GLU A 33 34.38 76.85 -49.09
N LEU A 34 34.89 76.21 -48.03
CA LEU A 34 34.08 75.74 -46.91
C LEU A 34 33.35 76.90 -46.23
N LYS A 35 34.03 78.02 -45.98
CA LYS A 35 33.42 79.19 -45.36
C LYS A 35 32.27 79.76 -46.19
N LYS A 36 32.40 79.81 -47.52
CA LYS A 36 31.29 80.21 -48.41
C LYS A 36 30.10 79.26 -48.33
N LYS A 37 30.33 77.94 -48.31
CA LYS A 37 29.27 76.93 -48.17
C LYS A 37 28.54 77.04 -46.83
N GLU A 38 29.26 77.33 -45.75
CA GLU A 38 28.65 77.57 -44.43
C GLU A 38 27.80 78.86 -44.41
N GLU A 39 28.23 79.93 -45.10
CA GLU A 39 27.43 81.16 -45.27
C GLU A 39 26.15 80.90 -46.10
N GLU A 40 26.22 80.09 -47.15
CA GLU A 40 25.05 79.69 -47.94
C GLU A 40 24.03 78.88 -47.12
N VAL A 41 24.50 77.92 -46.30
CA VAL A 41 23.63 77.12 -45.43
C VAL A 41 22.98 77.99 -44.35
N SER A 42 23.72 78.95 -43.77
CA SER A 42 23.15 79.91 -42.83
C SER A 42 22.04 80.75 -43.45
N ASN A 43 22.25 81.29 -44.66
CA ASN A 43 21.24 82.07 -45.37
C ASN A 43 19.99 81.23 -45.72
N ASN A 44 20.17 79.94 -46.04
CA ASN A 44 19.07 79.02 -46.32
C ASN A 44 18.27 78.68 -45.05
N ALA A 45 18.94 78.51 -43.91
CA ALA A 45 18.28 78.31 -42.63
C ALA A 45 17.39 79.51 -42.26
N ASP A 46 17.91 80.74 -42.44
CA ASP A 46 17.15 81.97 -42.21
C ASP A 46 15.92 82.07 -43.12
N ALA A 47 16.06 81.71 -44.40
CA ALA A 47 14.94 81.67 -45.35
C ALA A 47 13.84 80.67 -44.94
N GLN A 48 14.22 79.57 -44.28
CA GLN A 48 13.31 78.52 -43.80
C GLN A 48 12.85 78.72 -42.35
N ARG A 49 13.28 79.79 -41.67
CA ARG A 49 13.04 80.06 -40.24
C ARG A 49 13.53 78.93 -39.31
N LEU A 50 14.59 78.25 -39.69
CA LEU A 50 15.28 77.24 -38.89
C LEU A 50 16.53 77.84 -38.26
N GLY A 51 16.98 77.28 -37.13
CA GLY A 51 18.28 77.65 -36.59
C GLY A 51 19.41 77.14 -37.50
N TYR A 52 20.56 77.80 -37.54
CA TYR A 52 21.76 77.27 -38.19
C TYR A 52 22.85 76.99 -37.16
N ILE A 53 23.60 75.90 -37.35
CA ILE A 53 24.79 75.62 -36.55
C ILE A 53 25.90 74.97 -37.38
N ASN A 54 27.12 75.46 -37.20
CA ASN A 54 28.31 74.77 -37.68
C ASN A 54 28.82 73.83 -36.58
N LEU A 55 28.85 72.52 -36.85
CA LEU A 55 29.28 71.52 -35.87
C LEU A 55 30.81 71.37 -35.81
N VAL A 56 31.56 72.08 -36.65
CA VAL A 56 33.02 72.10 -36.60
C VAL A 56 33.51 72.71 -35.28
N GLY A 57 34.07 71.88 -34.41
CA GLY A 57 34.55 72.29 -33.09
C GLY A 57 33.49 72.30 -31.99
N PHE A 58 32.24 71.93 -32.31
CA PHE A 58 31.19 71.77 -31.31
C PHE A 58 31.35 70.41 -30.59
N PRO A 59 31.43 70.37 -29.25
CA PRO A 59 31.56 69.11 -28.52
C PRO A 59 30.21 68.37 -28.49
N ILE A 60 30.09 67.29 -29.27
CA ILE A 60 28.90 66.43 -29.28
C ILE A 60 29.12 65.27 -28.29
N SER A 61 28.20 65.10 -27.34
CA SER A 61 28.26 63.98 -26.40
C SER A 61 27.80 62.66 -27.06
N PRO A 62 28.38 61.51 -26.68
CA PRO A 62 27.89 60.19 -27.11
C PRO A 62 26.40 59.97 -26.81
N ASP A 63 25.94 60.47 -25.67
CA ASP A 63 24.53 60.34 -25.24
C ASP A 63 23.57 61.12 -26.15
N ALA A 64 23.99 62.28 -26.70
CA ALA A 64 23.19 63.01 -27.68
C ALA A 64 23.02 62.19 -28.97
N LEU A 65 24.10 61.61 -29.50
CA LEU A 65 24.06 60.80 -30.71
C LEU A 65 23.17 59.56 -30.58
N LEU A 66 23.05 58.98 -29.37
CA LEU A 66 22.14 57.84 -29.11
C LEU A 66 20.65 58.16 -29.26
N THR A 67 20.28 59.45 -29.33
CA THR A 67 18.89 59.89 -29.51
C THR A 67 18.35 59.53 -30.91
N ILE A 68 19.22 59.52 -31.94
CA ILE A 68 18.88 59.17 -33.33
C ILE A 68 19.77 58.00 -33.76
N THR A 69 19.17 56.92 -34.25
CA THR A 69 19.92 55.73 -34.69
C THR A 69 20.85 56.05 -35.86
N GLN A 70 21.95 55.32 -36.02
CA GLN A 70 22.86 55.52 -37.15
C GLN A 70 22.13 55.33 -38.49
N ASP A 71 21.24 54.33 -38.59
CA ASP A 71 20.47 54.04 -39.80
C ASP A 71 19.52 55.20 -40.16
N ASP A 72 18.79 55.76 -39.18
CA ASP A 72 17.94 56.94 -39.41
C ASP A 72 18.78 58.19 -39.70
N SER A 73 19.94 58.31 -39.06
CA SER A 73 20.85 59.42 -39.30
C SER A 73 21.35 59.44 -40.74
N GLU A 74 21.70 58.27 -41.29
CA GLU A 74 22.13 58.12 -42.69
C GLU A 74 20.98 58.32 -43.68
N ARG A 75 19.81 57.75 -43.38
CA ARG A 75 18.63 57.81 -44.26
C ARG A 75 18.06 59.22 -44.37
N LEU A 76 17.95 59.93 -43.25
CA LEU A 76 17.34 61.26 -43.17
C LEU A 76 18.35 62.40 -43.22
N LYS A 77 19.65 62.08 -43.27
CA LYS A 77 20.76 63.04 -43.17
C LYS A 77 20.62 64.03 -42.00
N CYS A 78 20.22 63.51 -40.85
CA CYS A 78 20.03 64.28 -39.62
C CYS A 78 20.70 63.60 -38.42
N LEU A 79 21.05 64.34 -37.36
CA LEU A 79 21.62 63.78 -36.14
C LEU A 79 21.31 64.66 -34.93
N CYS A 80 21.33 64.09 -33.73
CA CYS A 80 21.18 64.84 -32.49
C CYS A 80 22.56 65.27 -32.00
N PHE A 81 22.80 66.59 -31.94
CA PHE A 81 24.08 67.14 -31.50
C PHE A 81 24.06 67.67 -30.06
N PHE A 82 22.87 67.79 -29.45
CA PHE A 82 22.71 68.23 -28.07
C PHE A 82 21.47 67.60 -27.43
N ASN A 83 21.66 67.02 -26.23
CA ASN A 83 20.59 66.46 -25.41
C ASN A 83 20.94 66.65 -23.93
N ASN A 84 20.09 67.36 -23.17
CA ASN A 84 20.21 67.52 -21.72
C ASN A 84 18.98 67.00 -20.95
N GLY A 85 18.10 66.24 -21.62
CA GLY A 85 16.86 65.70 -21.07
C GLY A 85 15.63 66.63 -21.18
N ALA A 86 15.81 67.95 -21.03
CA ALA A 86 14.71 68.92 -21.19
C ALA A 86 14.66 69.54 -22.60
N GLU A 87 15.81 69.65 -23.24
CA GLU A 87 16.00 70.22 -24.58
C GLU A 87 16.82 69.26 -25.45
N ILE A 88 16.34 69.03 -26.67
CA ILE A 88 16.98 68.20 -27.68
C ILE A 88 17.14 69.02 -28.97
N ARG A 89 18.34 69.05 -29.54
CA ARG A 89 18.62 69.77 -30.79
C ARG A 89 19.10 68.83 -31.88
N ILE A 90 18.39 68.84 -32.99
CA ILE A 90 18.63 67.99 -34.16
C ILE A 90 19.22 68.86 -35.27
N GLY A 91 20.34 68.44 -35.84
CA GLY A 91 20.94 69.06 -37.02
C GLY A 91 20.59 68.24 -38.26
N THR A 92 20.09 68.87 -39.32
CA THR A 92 19.79 68.23 -40.61
C THR A 92 20.42 69.00 -41.77
N THR A 93 20.85 68.29 -42.81
CA THR A 93 21.33 68.92 -44.05
C THR A 93 20.19 69.47 -44.90
N GLU A 94 19.00 68.89 -44.77
CA GLU A 94 17.79 69.30 -45.49
C GLU A 94 16.56 69.11 -44.58
N TYR A 95 15.67 70.10 -44.55
CA TYR A 95 14.43 70.01 -43.80
C TYR A 95 13.36 69.30 -44.63
N THR A 96 12.89 68.15 -44.14
CA THR A 96 11.86 67.33 -44.81
C THR A 96 10.76 66.94 -43.82
N ASN A 97 9.60 66.54 -44.35
CA ASN A 97 8.49 66.06 -43.51
C ASN A 97 8.88 64.87 -42.64
N GLU A 98 9.78 64.00 -43.13
CA GLU A 98 10.25 62.84 -42.35
C GLU A 98 11.13 63.25 -41.15
N VAL A 99 11.92 64.31 -41.30
CA VAL A 99 12.70 64.89 -40.18
C VAL A 99 11.78 65.53 -39.16
N GLN A 100 10.68 66.17 -39.59
CA GLN A 100 9.67 66.69 -38.68
C GLN A 100 8.96 65.59 -37.89
N VAL A 101 8.54 64.50 -38.56
CA VAL A 101 7.92 63.34 -37.89
C VAL A 101 8.88 62.71 -36.88
N LEU A 102 10.16 62.59 -37.20
CA LEU A 102 11.17 62.10 -36.26
C LEU A 102 11.31 63.03 -35.05
N ALA A 103 11.30 64.36 -35.25
CA ALA A 103 11.35 65.32 -34.16
C ALA A 103 10.13 65.23 -33.24
N ASP A 104 8.92 65.05 -33.80
CA ASP A 104 7.69 64.89 -33.05
C ASP A 104 7.67 63.57 -32.24
N ASP A 105 8.15 62.47 -32.83
CA ASP A 105 8.31 61.18 -32.14
C ASP A 105 9.33 61.26 -30.98
N ILE A 106 10.45 61.98 -31.19
CA ILE A 106 11.43 62.23 -30.12
C ILE A 106 10.81 63.11 -29.02
N HIS A 107 10.00 64.11 -29.37
CA HIS A 107 9.28 64.95 -28.42
C HIS A 107 8.34 64.12 -27.54
N GLU A 108 7.53 63.23 -28.14
CA GLU A 108 6.63 62.33 -27.40
C GLU A 108 7.38 61.34 -26.52
N ARG A 109 8.45 60.71 -27.04
CA ARG A 109 9.22 59.68 -26.31
C ARG A 109 10.02 60.24 -25.13
N HIS A 110 10.56 61.45 -25.27
CA HIS A 110 11.48 62.04 -24.29
C HIS A 110 10.84 63.15 -23.46
N HIS A 111 9.61 63.58 -23.77
CA HIS A 111 8.94 64.72 -23.14
C HIS A 111 9.82 65.98 -23.11
N ALA A 112 10.64 66.18 -24.15
CA ALA A 112 11.66 67.23 -24.23
C ALA A 112 11.32 68.21 -25.36
N ASN A 113 11.72 69.47 -25.24
CA ASN A 113 11.55 70.44 -26.32
C ASN A 113 12.55 70.13 -27.45
N VAL A 114 12.05 69.82 -28.66
CA VAL A 114 12.88 69.44 -29.81
C VAL A 114 12.99 70.60 -30.79
N SER A 115 14.21 71.03 -31.10
CA SER A 115 14.48 72.11 -32.06
C SER A 115 15.34 71.60 -33.23
N ILE A 116 14.99 72.00 -34.45
CA ILE A 116 15.67 71.58 -35.68
C ILE A 116 16.56 72.71 -36.19
N TYR A 117 17.80 72.35 -36.51
CA TYR A 117 18.82 73.24 -37.05
C TYR A 117 19.29 72.74 -38.42
N LEU A 118 19.52 73.66 -39.36
CA LEU A 118 20.21 73.37 -40.61
C LEU A 118 21.72 73.29 -40.35
N ILE A 119 22.37 72.27 -40.89
CA ILE A 119 23.82 72.05 -40.81
C ILE A 119 24.39 71.79 -42.21
N SER A 120 25.65 72.14 -42.44
CA SER A 120 26.30 71.84 -43.71
C SER A 120 26.58 70.34 -43.87
N GLU A 121 26.71 69.87 -45.12
CA GLU A 121 27.16 68.51 -45.43
C GLU A 121 28.53 68.20 -44.79
N ASN A 122 29.41 69.21 -44.65
CA ASN A 122 30.69 69.06 -43.95
C ASN A 122 30.50 68.86 -42.43
N SER A 123 29.59 69.61 -41.81
CA SER A 123 29.21 69.43 -40.40
C SER A 123 28.59 68.06 -40.15
N PHE A 124 27.67 67.61 -41.02
CA PHE A 124 27.06 66.30 -40.95
C PHE A 124 28.09 65.17 -41.12
N ALA A 125 28.96 65.24 -42.15
CA ALA A 125 29.97 64.21 -42.39
C ALA A 125 30.96 64.06 -41.22
N ARG A 126 31.33 65.16 -40.55
CA ARG A 126 32.21 65.12 -39.37
C ARG A 126 31.51 64.56 -38.14
N ALA A 127 30.30 65.03 -37.84
CA ALA A 127 29.53 64.53 -36.70
C ALA A 127 29.11 63.07 -36.91
N LYS A 128 28.85 62.64 -38.15
CA LYS A 128 28.58 61.25 -38.51
C LYS A 128 29.72 60.31 -38.11
N LYS A 129 30.99 60.71 -38.29
CA LYS A 129 32.15 59.88 -37.87
C LYS A 129 32.17 59.61 -36.36
N LEU A 130 31.49 60.42 -35.54
CA LEU A 130 31.39 60.17 -34.10
C LEU A 130 30.49 58.96 -33.79
N TYR A 131 29.58 58.55 -34.69
CA TYR A 131 28.85 57.28 -34.53
C TYR A 131 29.79 56.07 -34.52
N ASP A 132 30.94 56.12 -35.23
CA ASP A 132 31.94 55.05 -35.21
C ASP A 132 32.64 54.92 -33.84
N THR A 133 32.66 56.01 -33.06
CA THR A 133 33.25 56.06 -31.71
C THR A 133 32.29 55.66 -30.61
N LEU A 134 30.98 55.60 -30.91
CA LEU A 134 30.02 55.02 -29.98
C LEU A 134 30.45 53.57 -29.72
N PRO A 135 30.38 53.09 -28.46
CA PRO A 135 30.58 51.67 -28.21
C PRO A 135 29.63 50.94 -29.15
N LYS A 136 30.19 50.16 -30.08
CA LYS A 136 29.43 49.17 -30.83
C LYS A 136 28.94 48.22 -29.78
N ILE A 137 27.78 48.54 -29.20
CA ILE A 137 26.99 47.59 -28.46
C ILE A 137 26.64 46.60 -29.56
N SER A 138 27.47 45.57 -29.71
CA SER A 138 26.95 44.33 -30.20
C SER A 138 25.81 44.07 -29.23
N ARG A 139 24.58 44.31 -29.69
CA ARG A 139 23.50 43.44 -29.28
C ARG A 139 24.05 42.10 -29.70
N LEU A 140 24.72 41.41 -28.77
CA LEU A 140 24.94 39.98 -28.86
C LEU A 140 23.57 39.49 -29.33
N PRO A 141 23.43 38.97 -30.56
CA PRO A 141 22.15 38.44 -30.99
C PRO A 141 21.69 37.55 -29.84
N GLY A 142 20.49 37.80 -29.34
CA GLY A 142 20.06 37.27 -28.06
C GLY A 142 20.30 35.76 -27.98
N GLY A 143 21.33 35.37 -27.22
CA GLY A 143 21.74 33.98 -27.05
C GLY A 143 23.11 33.69 -27.63
N VAL A 144 23.93 32.97 -26.88
CA VAL A 144 25.00 32.20 -27.48
C VAL A 144 24.34 31.07 -28.28
N LYS A 145 24.29 31.21 -29.61
CA LYS A 145 24.01 30.09 -30.49
C LYS A 145 25.21 29.14 -30.42
N ILE A 146 25.00 27.94 -29.91
CA ILE A 146 25.93 26.85 -30.20
C ILE A 146 25.57 26.37 -31.60
N ASN A 147 26.51 26.49 -32.54
CA ASN A 147 26.26 26.07 -33.92
C ASN A 147 26.11 24.55 -33.97
N LYS A 148 25.15 24.08 -34.76
CA LYS A 148 24.82 22.67 -34.98
C LYS A 148 26.06 21.82 -35.29
N GLU A 149 26.99 22.37 -36.07
CA GLU A 149 28.25 21.72 -36.48
C GLU A 149 29.10 21.28 -35.27
N ASP A 150 29.16 22.10 -34.21
CA ASP A 150 29.94 21.78 -33.01
C ASP A 150 29.30 20.63 -32.23
N ILE A 151 27.98 20.66 -32.03
CA ILE A 151 27.25 19.60 -31.32
C ILE A 151 27.26 18.29 -32.13
N GLU A 152 27.06 18.32 -33.44
CA GLU A 152 27.05 17.14 -34.30
C GLU A 152 28.43 16.47 -34.41
N ARG A 153 29.51 17.26 -34.46
CA ARG A 153 30.88 16.76 -34.39
C ARG A 153 31.09 15.95 -33.12
N PHE A 154 30.71 16.50 -31.97
CA PHE A 154 30.88 15.82 -30.68
C PHE A 154 29.89 14.66 -30.47
N GLN A 155 28.68 14.71 -31.05
CA GLN A 155 27.73 13.60 -31.01
C GLN A 155 28.23 12.35 -31.76
N LYS A 156 28.97 12.50 -32.86
CA LYS A 156 29.58 11.36 -33.58
C LYS A 156 30.75 10.74 -32.82
N GLU A 157 31.41 11.54 -32.00
CA GLU A 157 32.65 11.21 -31.32
C GLU A 157 32.50 10.64 -29.90
N ILE A 158 31.30 10.68 -29.32
CA ILE A 158 31.00 10.27 -27.93
C ILE A 158 29.83 9.28 -27.96
N SER A 159 30.09 8.02 -27.64
CA SER A 159 29.12 6.93 -27.68
C SER A 159 28.68 6.44 -26.30
N THR A 160 29.54 6.61 -25.29
CA THR A 160 29.29 6.21 -23.89
C THR A 160 29.72 7.29 -22.88
N PHE A 161 29.28 7.19 -21.63
CA PHE A 161 29.73 8.08 -20.54
C PHE A 161 31.24 7.97 -20.27
N LYS A 162 31.85 6.80 -20.52
CA LYS A 162 33.30 6.64 -20.42
C LYS A 162 34.05 7.53 -21.41
N ASP A 163 33.55 7.63 -22.64
CA ASP A 163 34.15 8.47 -23.70
C ASP A 163 34.15 9.96 -23.32
N LEU A 164 33.12 10.41 -22.57
CA LEU A 164 33.02 11.78 -22.09
C LEU A 164 34.14 12.10 -21.09
N ASN A 165 34.34 11.24 -20.08
CA ASN A 165 35.33 11.46 -19.03
C ASN A 165 36.77 11.53 -19.57
N GLU A 166 37.09 10.73 -20.59
CA GLU A 166 38.43 10.71 -21.22
C GLU A 166 38.73 11.96 -22.07
N LYS A 167 37.71 12.60 -22.63
CA LYS A 167 37.84 13.75 -23.54
C LYS A 167 37.67 15.10 -22.85
N ILE A 168 36.85 15.19 -21.79
CA ILE A 168 36.45 16.47 -21.18
C ILE A 168 37.64 17.32 -20.70
N ASN A 169 38.71 16.67 -20.23
CA ASN A 169 39.89 17.37 -19.72
C ASN A 169 40.91 17.74 -20.82
N LYS A 170 40.75 17.27 -22.06
CA LYS A 170 41.69 17.48 -23.18
C LYS A 170 41.26 18.57 -24.18
N VAL A 171 40.03 19.07 -24.06
CA VAL A 171 39.43 20.04 -25.00
C VAL A 171 39.46 21.48 -24.47
N SER A 172 39.17 22.45 -25.33
CA SER A 172 39.08 23.86 -24.92
C SER A 172 37.89 24.11 -23.99
N ILE A 173 37.93 25.17 -23.19
CA ILE A 173 36.91 25.49 -22.17
C ILE A 173 35.53 25.70 -22.81
N THR A 174 35.49 26.29 -24.00
CA THR A 174 34.25 26.48 -24.77
C THR A 174 33.69 25.14 -25.23
N ASP A 175 34.56 24.22 -25.65
CA ASP A 175 34.18 22.88 -26.09
C ASP A 175 33.69 22.02 -24.92
N VAL A 176 34.22 22.19 -23.70
CA VAL A 176 33.76 21.47 -22.50
C VAL A 176 32.25 21.67 -22.29
N VAL A 177 31.79 22.92 -22.34
CA VAL A 177 30.36 23.23 -22.14
C VAL A 177 29.51 22.66 -23.28
N ALA A 178 29.99 22.77 -24.53
CA ALA A 178 29.30 22.22 -25.69
C ALA A 178 29.20 20.69 -25.65
N ILE A 179 30.26 20.00 -25.24
CA ILE A 179 30.33 18.54 -25.10
C ILE A 179 29.39 18.05 -24.00
N ILE A 180 29.35 18.72 -22.84
CA ILE A 180 28.42 18.37 -21.75
C ILE A 180 26.97 18.50 -22.24
N LEU A 181 26.63 19.61 -22.91
CA LEU A 181 25.28 19.83 -23.45
C LEU A 181 24.94 18.81 -24.55
N ALA A 182 25.87 18.54 -25.47
CA ALA A 182 25.69 17.56 -26.53
C ALA A 182 25.45 16.15 -25.97
N THR A 183 26.21 15.77 -24.92
CA THR A 183 26.08 14.47 -24.26
C THR A 183 24.76 14.37 -23.50
N ALA A 184 24.35 15.44 -22.80
CA ALA A 184 23.09 15.49 -22.08
C ALA A 184 21.89 15.34 -23.03
N ILE A 185 21.90 16.04 -24.16
CA ILE A 185 20.84 15.97 -25.18
C ILE A 185 20.85 14.61 -25.87
N LYS A 186 22.03 14.13 -26.29
CA LYS A 186 22.16 12.79 -26.88
C LYS A 186 21.73 11.69 -25.92
N SER A 187 21.83 11.91 -24.61
CA SER A 187 21.45 10.96 -23.56
C SER A 187 20.03 11.16 -23.02
N ASP A 188 19.24 12.06 -23.60
CA ASP A 188 17.88 12.43 -23.15
C ASP A 188 17.81 12.80 -21.65
N ALA A 189 18.81 13.53 -21.16
CA ALA A 189 18.85 13.98 -19.78
C ALA A 189 17.86 15.13 -19.52
N SER A 190 17.20 15.12 -18.36
CA SER A 190 16.33 16.22 -17.92
C SER A 190 17.10 17.37 -17.29
N ASP A 191 18.18 17.06 -16.57
CA ASP A 191 18.98 18.03 -15.85
C ASP A 191 20.48 17.68 -15.95
N ILE A 192 21.33 18.70 -15.97
CA ILE A 192 22.78 18.59 -15.87
C ILE A 192 23.16 19.23 -14.54
N HIS A 193 23.82 18.46 -13.68
CA HIS A 193 24.31 18.88 -12.38
C HIS A 193 25.83 18.97 -12.44
N ILE A 194 26.38 20.11 -12.05
CA ILE A 194 27.83 20.33 -12.01
C ILE A 194 28.17 20.87 -10.63
N GLU A 195 28.79 20.03 -9.82
CA GLU A 195 29.00 20.26 -8.39
C GLU A 195 30.49 20.43 -8.12
N ALA A 196 30.85 21.53 -7.47
CA ALA A 196 32.21 21.77 -7.01
C ALA A 196 32.47 21.06 -5.67
N GLU A 197 33.42 20.13 -5.65
CA GLU A 197 33.89 19.45 -4.46
C GLU A 197 35.28 19.95 -4.03
N GLU A 198 35.78 19.43 -2.91
CA GLU A 198 37.07 19.83 -2.34
C GLU A 198 38.23 19.60 -3.33
N GLN A 199 38.24 18.44 -4.01
CA GLN A 199 39.36 18.01 -4.87
C GLN A 199 39.04 18.07 -6.37
N SER A 200 37.76 18.06 -6.77
CA SER A 200 37.36 17.95 -8.18
C SER A 200 36.00 18.60 -8.46
N ILE A 201 35.60 18.67 -9.73
CA ILE A 201 34.25 19.06 -10.13
C ILE A 201 33.54 17.85 -10.73
N ILE A 202 32.41 17.46 -10.16
CA ILE A 202 31.64 16.31 -10.62
C ILE A 202 30.52 16.78 -11.56
N VAL A 203 30.46 16.19 -12.75
CA VAL A 203 29.35 16.37 -13.70
C VAL A 203 28.44 15.14 -13.61
N ARG A 204 27.18 15.36 -13.22
CA ARG A 204 26.14 14.34 -13.21
C ARG A 204 25.01 14.70 -14.17
N LEU A 205 24.50 13.72 -14.90
CA LEU A 205 23.33 13.88 -15.76
C LEU A 205 22.14 13.20 -15.10
N ARG A 206 21.00 13.90 -15.03
CA ARG A 206 19.74 13.30 -14.60
C ARG A 206 19.07 12.65 -15.79
N ILE A 207 19.08 11.32 -15.85
CA ILE A 207 18.46 10.54 -16.93
C ILE A 207 17.40 9.67 -16.29
N ASP A 208 16.17 9.75 -16.82
CA ASP A 208 15.01 9.04 -16.28
C ASP A 208 14.83 9.20 -14.75
N GLY A 209 15.19 10.38 -14.23
CA GLY A 209 15.04 10.75 -12.82
C GLY A 209 16.24 10.42 -11.91
N LEU A 210 17.19 9.60 -12.35
CA LEU A 210 18.39 9.24 -11.58
C LEU A 210 19.61 10.05 -12.00
N LEU A 211 20.45 10.39 -11.03
CA LEU A 211 21.73 11.05 -11.29
C LEU A 211 22.78 10.01 -11.68
N HIS A 212 23.38 10.20 -12.85
CA HIS A 212 24.48 9.41 -13.35
C HIS A 212 25.74 10.27 -13.39
N GLU A 213 26.77 9.88 -12.64
CA GLU A 213 28.09 10.50 -12.77
C GLU A 213 28.61 10.26 -14.19
N SER A 214 28.81 11.35 -14.91
CA SER A 214 29.12 11.32 -16.35
C SER A 214 30.58 11.72 -16.61
N ALA A 215 31.15 12.62 -15.81
CA ALA A 215 32.55 13.03 -15.93
C ALA A 215 33.06 13.75 -14.68
N ILE A 216 34.39 13.79 -14.53
CA ILE A 216 35.10 14.56 -13.52
C ILE A 216 35.97 15.60 -14.24
N ILE A 217 35.84 16.87 -13.86
CA ILE A 217 36.61 17.99 -14.40
C ILE A 217 37.66 18.44 -13.37
N GLU A 218 38.87 18.73 -13.86
CA GLU A 218 39.95 19.29 -13.04
C GLU A 218 39.59 20.68 -12.49
N LYS A 219 39.89 20.91 -11.20
CA LYS A 219 39.43 22.08 -10.44
C LYS A 219 39.98 23.42 -10.96
N ASP A 220 41.17 23.41 -11.55
CA ASP A 220 41.83 24.58 -12.15
C ASP A 220 41.05 25.17 -13.34
N LYS A 221 40.30 24.33 -14.06
CA LYS A 221 39.44 24.75 -15.19
C LYS A 221 38.11 25.33 -14.74
N TRP A 222 37.66 25.03 -13.51
CA TRP A 222 36.29 25.34 -13.05
C TRP A 222 35.93 26.81 -13.15
N LYS A 223 36.80 27.70 -12.66
CA LYS A 223 36.54 29.16 -12.64
C LYS A 223 36.27 29.73 -14.03
N LYS A 224 36.90 29.17 -15.07
CA LYS A 224 36.69 29.60 -16.45
C LYS A 224 35.44 28.97 -17.07
N ILE A 225 35.14 27.70 -16.74
CA ILE A 225 33.95 26.98 -17.19
C ILE A 225 32.68 27.66 -16.64
N ILE A 226 32.64 27.97 -15.35
CA ILE A 226 31.49 28.61 -14.74
C ILE A 226 31.27 30.04 -15.26
N ALA A 227 32.34 30.81 -15.47
CA ALA A 227 32.23 32.14 -16.08
C ALA A 227 31.59 32.04 -17.47
N ARG A 228 31.97 31.03 -18.28
CA ARG A 228 31.33 30.77 -19.57
C ARG A 228 29.85 30.44 -19.43
N MET A 229 29.47 29.59 -18.48
CA MET A 229 28.06 29.26 -18.23
C MET A 229 27.24 30.48 -17.79
N LYS A 230 27.80 31.35 -16.93
CA LYS A 230 27.15 32.60 -16.51
C LYS A 230 26.89 33.55 -17.68
N VAL A 231 27.84 33.62 -18.62
CA VAL A 231 27.67 34.38 -19.89
C VAL A 231 26.54 33.79 -20.74
N LEU A 232 26.46 32.46 -20.88
CA LEU A 232 25.36 31.80 -21.62
C LEU A 232 24.00 32.17 -21.01
N ALA A 233 23.90 32.05 -19.69
CA ALA A 233 22.65 32.24 -18.94
C ALA A 233 22.25 33.72 -18.72
N LYS A 234 23.09 34.68 -19.16
CA LYS A 234 22.90 36.13 -19.00
C LYS A 234 22.85 36.59 -17.53
N VAL A 235 23.65 35.97 -16.67
CA VAL A 235 23.79 36.37 -15.25
C VAL A 235 25.14 37.06 -15.01
N LYS A 236 25.29 37.73 -13.87
CA LYS A 236 26.49 38.53 -13.58
C LYS A 236 27.65 37.61 -13.16
N ILE A 237 28.77 37.67 -13.90
CA ILE A 237 29.95 36.83 -13.68
C ILE A 237 30.57 37.09 -12.29
N ASN A 238 30.62 38.36 -11.89
CA ASN A 238 31.26 38.84 -10.66
C ASN A 238 30.41 38.64 -9.39
N ILE A 239 29.22 38.04 -9.50
CA ILE A 239 28.38 37.70 -8.35
C ILE A 239 28.58 36.20 -8.07
N GLU A 240 29.18 35.87 -6.93
CA GLU A 240 29.51 34.50 -6.50
C GLU A 240 28.98 34.20 -5.09
N ASP A 241 28.41 35.19 -4.40
CA ASP A 241 28.00 35.15 -2.98
C ASP A 241 26.52 34.87 -2.76
N ARG A 242 25.72 34.83 -3.84
CA ARG A 242 24.27 34.64 -3.79
C ARG A 242 23.78 33.83 -4.99
N PRO A 243 22.62 33.16 -4.88
CA PRO A 243 22.04 32.42 -5.98
C PRO A 243 21.73 33.31 -7.19
N GLN A 244 21.87 32.76 -8.40
CA GLN A 244 21.50 33.43 -9.65
C GLN A 244 20.77 32.46 -10.58
N ASP A 245 19.70 32.93 -11.21
CA ASP A 245 18.95 32.17 -12.21
C ASP A 245 19.04 32.85 -13.58
N GLY A 246 19.24 32.05 -14.61
CA GLY A 246 19.32 32.52 -15.99
C GLY A 246 18.69 31.53 -16.97
N ARG A 247 18.58 31.95 -18.23
CA ARG A 247 18.02 31.11 -19.29
C ARG A 247 18.74 31.34 -20.61
N PHE A 248 18.88 30.28 -21.39
CA PHE A 248 19.36 30.35 -22.77
C PHE A 248 18.67 29.30 -23.64
N THR A 249 18.85 29.40 -24.96
CA THR A 249 18.21 28.49 -25.92
C THR A 249 19.25 27.85 -26.81
N ILE A 250 19.14 26.53 -26.96
CA ILE A 250 19.93 25.72 -27.90
C ILE A 250 19.06 25.49 -29.14
N TYR A 251 19.61 25.73 -30.33
CA TYR A 251 18.89 25.62 -31.59
C TYR A 251 19.40 24.43 -32.42
N PHE A 252 18.48 23.68 -33.00
CA PHE A 252 18.68 22.58 -33.96
C PHE A 252 17.86 22.86 -35.23
N ASP A 253 18.12 22.14 -36.33
CA ASP A 253 17.46 22.37 -37.63
C ASP A 253 15.92 22.52 -37.55
N LYS A 254 15.26 21.67 -36.77
CA LYS A 254 13.79 21.65 -36.60
C LYS A 254 13.32 21.77 -35.15
N ASP A 255 14.25 21.95 -34.21
CA ASP A 255 13.96 21.90 -32.77
C ASP A 255 14.71 22.97 -31.99
N LYS A 256 14.15 23.33 -30.83
CA LYS A 256 14.81 24.19 -29.85
C LYS A 256 14.72 23.58 -28.46
N VAL A 257 15.77 23.71 -27.67
CA VAL A 257 15.77 23.32 -26.27
C VAL A 257 15.97 24.59 -25.44
N GLU A 258 14.98 24.93 -24.62
CA GLU A 258 15.13 26.01 -23.65
C GLU A 258 15.84 25.46 -22.42
N VAL A 259 16.93 26.11 -22.01
CA VAL A 259 17.71 25.72 -20.84
C VAL A 259 17.49 26.73 -19.74
N ARG A 260 17.02 26.25 -18.58
CA ARG A 260 16.99 27.04 -17.34
C ARG A 260 18.22 26.70 -16.52
N THR A 261 18.94 27.71 -16.05
CA THR A 261 20.20 27.52 -15.33
C THR A 261 20.12 28.21 -13.98
N SER A 262 20.47 27.47 -12.92
CA SER A 262 20.61 27.98 -11.55
C SER A 262 22.05 27.85 -11.11
N PHE A 263 22.59 28.91 -10.51
CA PHE A 263 23.92 28.97 -9.91
C PHE A 263 23.75 29.16 -8.40
N LEU A 264 24.34 28.27 -7.60
CA LEU A 264 24.23 28.27 -6.14
C LEU A 264 25.63 28.30 -5.50
N PRO A 265 25.97 29.28 -4.65
CA PRO A 265 27.22 29.28 -3.90
C PRO A 265 27.31 28.08 -2.94
N THR A 266 28.44 27.36 -2.93
CA THR A 266 28.73 26.26 -1.99
C THR A 266 30.10 26.46 -1.32
N ALA A 267 30.48 25.54 -0.42
CA ALA A 267 31.73 25.62 0.33
C ALA A 267 33.01 25.56 -0.54
N PHE A 268 32.95 24.92 -1.71
CA PHE A 268 34.13 24.64 -2.54
C PHE A 268 34.09 25.30 -3.94
N GLY A 269 33.12 26.18 -4.16
CA GLY A 269 32.84 26.85 -5.43
C GLY A 269 31.33 27.02 -5.62
N GLU A 270 30.88 27.47 -6.76
CA GLU A 270 29.44 27.46 -7.07
C GLU A 270 29.05 26.10 -7.67
N SER A 271 27.82 25.66 -7.40
CA SER A 271 27.14 24.54 -8.06
C SER A 271 26.24 25.07 -9.17
N VAL A 272 26.18 24.36 -10.29
CA VAL A 272 25.37 24.72 -11.46
C VAL A 272 24.39 23.60 -11.78
N VAL A 273 23.11 23.95 -11.91
CA VAL A 273 22.07 23.05 -12.42
C VAL A 273 21.49 23.63 -13.69
N MET A 274 21.53 22.86 -14.79
CA MET A 274 20.89 23.21 -16.06
C MET A 274 19.75 22.24 -16.36
N ARG A 275 18.51 22.73 -16.37
CA ARG A 275 17.32 21.96 -16.76
C ARG A 275 17.05 22.11 -18.24
N LEU A 276 17.00 21.00 -18.97
CA LEU A 276 16.76 20.94 -20.41
C LEU A 276 15.26 20.77 -20.70
N LEU A 277 14.63 21.80 -21.26
CA LEU A 277 13.22 21.79 -21.65
C LEU A 277 13.14 21.49 -23.15
N HIS A 278 12.87 20.22 -23.48
CA HIS A 278 12.66 19.78 -24.85
C HIS A 278 11.29 20.25 -25.33
N SER A 279 11.26 21.05 -26.40
CA SER A 279 10.00 21.60 -26.93
C SER A 279 9.13 20.59 -27.69
N GLN A 280 9.64 19.38 -27.93
CA GLN A 280 8.89 18.22 -28.42
C GLN A 280 8.95 17.09 -27.38
N SER A 281 8.13 17.16 -26.33
CA SER A 281 7.63 15.92 -25.74
C SER A 281 6.37 15.56 -26.49
N VAL A 282 6.38 14.42 -27.21
CA VAL A 282 5.16 13.85 -27.78
C VAL A 282 4.16 13.75 -26.64
N ALA A 283 3.03 14.45 -26.76
CA ALA A 283 1.99 14.42 -25.75
C ALA A 283 1.58 12.95 -25.55
N LEU A 284 1.83 12.43 -24.34
CA LEU A 284 1.51 11.05 -24.01
C LEU A 284 0.00 10.86 -24.14
N SER A 285 -0.43 9.84 -24.88
CA SER A 285 -1.84 9.51 -24.99
C SER A 285 -2.35 8.95 -23.65
N PHE A 286 -3.66 9.01 -23.44
CA PHE A 286 -4.28 8.43 -22.24
C PHE A 286 -4.09 6.91 -22.19
N GLU A 287 -4.04 6.26 -23.35
CA GLU A 287 -3.82 4.82 -23.51
C GLU A 287 -2.36 4.42 -23.19
N ASP A 288 -1.40 5.30 -23.44
CA ASP A 288 0.04 5.04 -23.24
C ASP A 288 0.53 5.35 -21.81
N LEU A 289 -0.36 5.73 -20.89
CA LEU A 289 -0.01 5.97 -19.47
C LEU A 289 0.56 4.73 -18.77
N GLY A 290 0.24 3.53 -19.28
CA GLY A 290 0.64 2.27 -18.68
C GLY A 290 -0.27 1.83 -17.54
N LEU A 291 -1.54 2.25 -17.55
CA LEU A 291 -2.58 1.75 -16.64
C LEU A 291 -2.92 0.29 -16.99
N LEU A 292 -3.06 -0.56 -15.97
CA LEU A 292 -3.62 -1.89 -16.18
C LEU A 292 -5.08 -1.81 -16.66
N PRO A 293 -5.59 -2.80 -17.42
CA PRO A 293 -6.92 -2.73 -18.02
C PRO A 293 -8.06 -2.42 -17.05
N GLN A 294 -7.98 -2.92 -15.81
CA GLN A 294 -8.97 -2.71 -14.75
C GLN A 294 -8.94 -1.25 -14.28
N SER A 295 -7.76 -0.75 -13.91
CA SER A 295 -7.56 0.65 -13.49
C SER A 295 -7.87 1.65 -14.60
N TYR A 296 -7.54 1.31 -15.85
CA TYR A 296 -7.86 2.12 -17.03
C TYR A 296 -9.38 2.32 -17.16
N LYS A 297 -10.18 1.25 -17.06
CA LYS A 297 -11.64 1.32 -17.16
C LYS A 297 -12.26 2.18 -16.08
N ILE A 298 -11.77 2.05 -14.84
CA ILE A 298 -12.23 2.87 -13.71
C ILE A 298 -11.94 4.34 -14.00
N LEU A 299 -10.68 4.68 -14.30
CA LEU A 299 -10.32 6.07 -14.55
C LEU A 299 -11.03 6.65 -15.79
N GLU A 300 -11.16 5.88 -16.86
CA GLU A 300 -11.85 6.29 -18.08
C GLU A 300 -13.33 6.65 -17.80
N ALA A 301 -14.00 5.88 -16.96
CA ALA A 301 -15.39 6.16 -16.57
C ALA A 301 -15.48 7.46 -15.75
N GLU A 302 -14.54 7.67 -14.83
CA GLU A 302 -14.54 8.82 -13.91
C GLU A 302 -14.18 10.15 -14.60
N VAL A 303 -13.26 10.14 -15.57
CA VAL A 303 -12.88 11.34 -16.35
C VAL A 303 -13.96 11.78 -17.34
N LYS A 304 -14.91 10.91 -17.68
CA LYS A 304 -16.04 11.23 -18.59
C LYS A 304 -17.25 11.82 -17.88
N LYS A 305 -17.25 11.87 -16.54
CA LYS A 305 -18.35 12.48 -15.78
C LYS A 305 -18.41 13.99 -16.07
N PRO A 306 -19.61 14.59 -16.10
CA PRO A 306 -19.77 16.01 -16.45
C PRO A 306 -19.15 16.95 -15.41
N ASN A 307 -19.11 16.51 -14.15
CA ASN A 307 -18.54 17.29 -13.07
C ASN A 307 -17.88 16.38 -12.02
N GLY A 308 -17.15 17.00 -11.11
CA GLY A 308 -16.45 16.33 -10.01
C GLY A 308 -14.96 16.60 -10.04
N LEU A 309 -14.24 16.07 -9.05
CA LEU A 309 -12.85 16.37 -8.78
C LEU A 309 -12.00 15.12 -8.96
N ILE A 310 -10.97 15.21 -9.81
CA ILE A 310 -9.96 14.16 -10.01
C ILE A 310 -8.63 14.67 -9.48
N LEU A 311 -8.08 13.97 -8.51
CA LEU A 311 -6.85 14.35 -7.83
C LEU A 311 -5.73 13.37 -8.11
N THR A 312 -4.61 13.88 -8.60
CA THR A 312 -3.39 13.09 -8.74
C THR A 312 -2.40 13.40 -7.62
N ALA A 313 -1.99 12.35 -6.91
CA ALA A 313 -1.08 12.36 -5.78
C ALA A 313 0.30 11.78 -6.15
N GLY A 314 1.33 12.27 -5.46
CA GLY A 314 2.69 11.75 -5.52
C GLY A 314 3.77 12.85 -5.44
N PRO A 315 5.02 12.49 -5.11
CA PRO A 315 6.27 12.88 -5.75
C PRO A 315 6.33 14.15 -6.60
N THR A 316 7.27 15.05 -6.32
CA THR A 316 7.89 15.78 -7.44
C THR A 316 8.52 14.77 -8.40
N GLY A 317 8.25 14.88 -9.70
CA GLY A 317 8.77 13.96 -10.70
C GLY A 317 8.06 12.61 -10.81
N SER A 318 6.92 12.40 -10.13
CA SER A 318 6.11 11.18 -10.28
C SER A 318 5.24 11.13 -11.54
N GLY A 319 5.29 12.16 -12.39
CA GLY A 319 4.53 12.21 -13.65
C GLY A 319 3.10 12.73 -13.55
N LYS A 320 2.74 13.43 -12.44
CA LYS A 320 1.37 13.95 -12.23
C LYS A 320 0.88 14.85 -13.37
N THR A 321 1.67 15.85 -13.75
CA THR A 321 1.32 16.77 -14.85
C THR A 321 1.17 16.04 -16.17
N THR A 322 2.03 15.04 -16.45
CA THR A 322 1.93 14.20 -17.64
C THR A 322 0.61 13.42 -17.68
N THR A 323 0.19 12.84 -16.56
CA THR A 323 -1.11 12.16 -16.44
C THR A 323 -2.27 13.12 -16.64
N LEU A 324 -2.24 14.30 -16.01
CA LEU A 324 -3.30 15.31 -16.21
C LEU A 324 -3.38 15.78 -17.66
N TYR A 325 -2.24 16.02 -18.31
CA TYR A 325 -2.20 16.43 -19.71
C TYR A 325 -2.71 15.33 -20.65
N ALA A 326 -2.43 14.06 -20.35
CA ALA A 326 -2.99 12.94 -21.11
C ALA A 326 -4.52 12.86 -20.99
N VAL A 327 -5.06 13.06 -19.78
CA VAL A 327 -6.52 13.17 -19.55
C VAL A 327 -7.10 14.37 -20.30
N LEU A 328 -6.48 15.54 -20.22
CA LEU A 328 -6.93 16.74 -20.93
C LEU A 328 -6.96 16.53 -22.45
N ASN A 329 -5.93 15.93 -23.02
CA ASN A 329 -5.90 15.63 -24.46
C ASN A 329 -7.00 14.65 -24.88
N LYS A 330 -7.35 13.68 -24.02
CA LYS A 330 -8.46 12.75 -24.27
C LYS A 330 -9.82 13.45 -24.29
N LEU A 331 -9.99 14.46 -23.43
CA LEU A 331 -11.23 15.23 -23.27
C LEU A 331 -11.32 16.44 -24.20
N ASN A 332 -10.24 16.81 -24.88
CA ASN A 332 -10.15 17.96 -25.78
C ASN A 332 -10.96 17.73 -27.06
N GLN A 333 -12.25 18.06 -27.00
CA GLN A 333 -13.19 18.02 -28.12
C GLN A 333 -13.60 19.45 -28.52
N PRO A 334 -14.01 19.69 -29.79
CA PRO A 334 -14.36 21.04 -30.26
C PRO A 334 -15.48 21.75 -29.49
N ASP A 335 -16.35 20.99 -28.84
CA ASP A 335 -17.51 21.43 -28.07
C ASP A 335 -17.25 21.53 -26.56
N VAL A 336 -16.02 21.25 -26.10
CA VAL A 336 -15.64 21.28 -24.68
C VAL A 336 -14.60 22.37 -24.44
N LYS A 337 -14.94 23.34 -23.58
CA LYS A 337 -14.05 24.44 -23.21
C LYS A 337 -13.18 24.07 -22.02
N ILE A 338 -11.89 23.90 -22.29
CA ILE A 338 -10.88 23.55 -21.28
C ILE A 338 -10.00 24.76 -20.95
N ILE A 339 -9.89 25.09 -19.66
CA ILE A 339 -9.00 26.15 -19.16
C ILE A 339 -8.12 25.61 -18.03
N THR A 340 -6.81 25.88 -18.09
CA THR A 340 -5.86 25.46 -17.05
C THR A 340 -5.22 26.66 -16.33
N LEU A 341 -4.83 26.46 -15.08
CA LEU A 341 -4.05 27.40 -14.28
C LEU A 341 -2.80 26.71 -13.73
N GLU A 342 -1.62 27.13 -14.15
CA GLU A 342 -0.36 26.40 -13.94
C GLU A 342 0.79 27.30 -13.46
N ASP A 343 1.81 26.71 -12.82
CA ASP A 343 2.99 27.44 -12.33
C ASP A 343 4.28 26.61 -12.46
N PRO A 344 5.01 26.69 -13.60
CA PRO A 344 4.64 27.31 -14.86
C PRO A 344 3.87 26.35 -15.79
N VAL A 345 3.46 26.83 -16.98
CA VAL A 345 3.01 25.94 -18.06
C VAL A 345 4.21 25.13 -18.58
N GLU A 346 4.13 23.80 -18.53
CA GLU A 346 5.23 22.91 -18.95
C GLU A 346 5.44 22.94 -20.47
N TYR A 347 4.36 22.75 -21.23
CA TYR A 347 4.33 22.90 -22.67
C TYR A 347 2.92 23.22 -23.16
N LYS A 348 2.82 23.76 -24.37
CA LYS A 348 1.54 24.18 -24.94
C LYS A 348 0.74 23.00 -25.48
N LEU A 349 -0.49 22.86 -25.00
CA LEU A 349 -1.49 21.93 -25.51
C LEU A 349 -2.36 22.63 -26.56
N LYS A 350 -2.46 22.04 -27.74
CA LYS A 350 -3.26 22.60 -28.84
C LYS A 350 -4.75 22.50 -28.46
N GLY A 351 -5.49 23.61 -28.58
CA GLY A 351 -6.93 23.65 -28.30
C GLY A 351 -7.31 23.93 -26.84
N ILE A 352 -6.33 24.03 -25.93
CA ILE A 352 -6.55 24.26 -24.51
C ILE A 352 -6.04 25.65 -24.12
N ASN A 353 -6.83 26.41 -23.35
CA ASN A 353 -6.45 27.72 -22.86
C ASN A 353 -5.65 27.60 -21.56
N GLN A 354 -4.32 27.72 -21.65
CA GLN A 354 -3.44 27.57 -20.49
C GLN A 354 -3.04 28.94 -19.92
N SER A 355 -3.43 29.20 -18.67
CA SER A 355 -3.08 30.41 -17.92
C SER A 355 -1.94 30.11 -16.94
N GLN A 356 -0.96 31.00 -16.85
CA GLN A 356 0.15 30.86 -15.91
C GLN A 356 -0.01 31.81 -14.72
N VAL A 357 0.26 31.32 -13.51
CA VAL A 357 0.35 32.12 -12.28
C VAL A 357 1.46 33.18 -12.42
N ASP A 358 1.23 34.37 -11.88
CA ASP A 358 2.22 35.46 -11.85
C ASP A 358 2.20 36.14 -10.47
N PRO A 359 3.06 35.69 -9.52
CA PRO A 359 3.11 36.26 -8.18
C PRO A 359 3.48 37.74 -8.16
N LYS A 360 4.21 38.24 -9.17
CA LYS A 360 4.61 39.67 -9.25
C LYS A 360 3.42 40.57 -9.54
N LYS A 361 2.36 40.02 -10.14
CA LYS A 361 1.10 40.71 -10.45
C LYS A 361 -0.03 40.33 -9.51
N ASP A 362 0.27 39.64 -8.40
CA ASP A 362 -0.74 39.16 -7.46
C ASP A 362 -1.79 38.25 -8.13
N TYR A 363 -1.38 37.54 -9.20
CA TYR A 363 -2.22 36.57 -9.91
C TYR A 363 -1.90 35.16 -9.42
N THR A 364 -2.52 34.77 -8.31
CA THR A 364 -2.32 33.50 -7.58
C THR A 364 -3.26 32.37 -8.07
N PHE A 365 -3.04 31.13 -7.61
CA PHE A 365 -3.95 30.00 -7.92
C PHE A 365 -5.41 30.30 -7.55
N ALA A 366 -5.69 30.75 -6.33
CA ALA A 366 -7.06 31.07 -5.91
C ALA A 366 -7.71 32.20 -6.74
N LYS A 367 -6.98 33.30 -7.01
CA LYS A 367 -7.50 34.43 -7.80
C LYS A 367 -7.69 34.08 -9.28
N GLY A 368 -6.75 33.33 -9.84
CA GLY A 368 -6.83 32.82 -11.20
C GLY A 368 -7.99 31.86 -11.37
N LEU A 369 -8.16 30.90 -10.44
CA LEU A 369 -9.24 29.92 -10.50
C LEU A 369 -10.62 30.59 -10.45
N ARG A 370 -10.84 31.56 -9.55
CA ARG A 370 -12.09 32.36 -9.54
C ARG A 370 -12.34 33.08 -10.86
N SER A 371 -11.29 33.55 -11.52
CA SER A 371 -11.40 34.26 -12.79
C SER A 371 -11.72 33.31 -13.94
N ILE A 372 -11.14 32.11 -13.93
CA ILE A 372 -11.41 31.03 -14.86
C ILE A 372 -12.86 30.57 -14.78
N LEU A 373 -13.44 30.43 -13.58
CA LEU A 373 -14.84 30.03 -13.42
C LEU A 373 -15.85 31.04 -14.00
N ARG A 374 -15.44 32.30 -14.23
CA ARG A 374 -16.26 33.30 -14.94
C ARG A 374 -16.10 33.26 -16.45
N GLN A 375 -15.24 32.39 -16.97
CA GLN A 375 -15.04 32.18 -18.40
C GLN A 375 -15.92 31.08 -18.96
N ASP A 376 -16.90 30.55 -18.20
CA ASP A 376 -17.78 29.47 -18.65
C ASP A 376 -17.01 28.21 -19.13
N PRO A 377 -16.05 27.66 -18.35
CA PRO A 377 -15.35 26.44 -18.72
C PRO A 377 -16.19 25.19 -18.43
N ASP A 378 -16.05 24.14 -19.23
CA ASP A 378 -16.57 22.81 -18.89
C ASP A 378 -15.59 22.05 -17.98
N ILE A 379 -14.29 22.17 -18.30
CA ILE A 379 -13.21 21.49 -17.60
C ILE A 379 -12.18 22.50 -17.13
N VAL A 380 -11.79 22.40 -15.86
CA VAL A 380 -10.77 23.24 -15.25
C VAL A 380 -9.63 22.36 -14.73
N MET A 381 -8.39 22.69 -15.10
CA MET A 381 -7.21 22.08 -14.48
C MET A 381 -6.46 23.10 -13.63
N VAL A 382 -6.24 22.77 -12.36
CA VAL A 382 -5.44 23.57 -11.43
C VAL A 382 -4.15 22.80 -11.19
N GLY A 383 -3.00 23.39 -11.49
CA GLY A 383 -1.71 22.70 -11.46
C GLY A 383 -1.46 21.97 -10.14
N GLU A 384 -1.82 22.59 -9.02
CA GLU A 384 -1.80 21.97 -7.71
C GLU A 384 -2.69 22.70 -6.69
N ILE A 385 -3.14 21.98 -5.66
CA ILE A 385 -3.80 22.53 -4.49
C ILE A 385 -2.79 22.54 -3.34
N ARG A 386 -2.33 23.75 -2.96
CA ARG A 386 -1.38 23.94 -1.85
C ARG A 386 -2.01 24.42 -0.56
N ASP A 387 -3.14 25.13 -0.66
CA ASP A 387 -3.79 25.83 0.43
C ASP A 387 -5.31 25.59 0.44
N GLY A 388 -5.92 25.85 1.60
CA GLY A 388 -7.35 25.65 1.81
C GLY A 388 -8.24 26.56 0.97
N GLU A 389 -7.78 27.76 0.60
CA GLU A 389 -8.56 28.67 -0.25
C GLU A 389 -8.72 28.09 -1.67
N THR A 390 -7.62 27.64 -2.26
CA THR A 390 -7.62 27.00 -3.58
C THR A 390 -8.40 25.69 -3.54
N ALA A 391 -8.25 24.90 -2.47
CA ALA A 391 -9.00 23.66 -2.25
C ALA A 391 -10.51 23.90 -2.20
N ASP A 392 -10.96 24.89 -1.44
CA ASP A 392 -12.37 25.24 -1.29
C ASP A 392 -12.98 25.62 -2.64
N ILE A 393 -12.32 26.51 -3.40
CA ILE A 393 -12.81 26.93 -4.73
C ILE A 393 -12.86 25.74 -5.70
N ALA A 394 -11.84 24.87 -5.71
CA ALA A 394 -11.82 23.69 -6.57
C ALA A 394 -12.96 22.72 -6.26
N ILE A 395 -13.27 22.51 -4.98
CA ILE A 395 -14.38 21.68 -4.53
C ILE A 395 -15.72 22.32 -4.89
N GLN A 396 -15.91 23.61 -4.66
CA GLN A 396 -17.15 24.30 -5.06
C GLN A 396 -17.34 24.24 -6.58
N ALA A 397 -16.30 24.43 -7.38
CA ALA A 397 -16.35 24.26 -8.83
C ALA A 397 -16.80 22.85 -9.24
N SER A 398 -16.25 21.82 -8.59
CA SER A 398 -16.60 20.42 -8.86
C SER A 398 -18.06 20.07 -8.54
N LEU A 399 -18.66 20.75 -7.55
CA LEU A 399 -20.06 20.59 -7.15
C LEU A 399 -21.02 21.44 -8.00
N THR A 400 -20.51 22.44 -8.72
CA THR A 400 -21.31 23.40 -9.51
C THR A 400 -21.25 23.13 -11.02
N GLY A 401 -21.01 21.88 -11.42
CA GLY A 401 -21.12 21.46 -12.81
C GLY A 401 -19.82 21.47 -13.61
N HIS A 402 -18.66 21.62 -12.97
CA HIS A 402 -17.36 21.58 -13.64
C HIS A 402 -16.62 20.27 -13.34
N LEU A 403 -15.92 19.73 -14.34
CA LEU A 403 -14.91 18.70 -14.08
C LEU A 403 -13.59 19.39 -13.72
N VAL A 404 -13.10 19.14 -12.52
CA VAL A 404 -11.89 19.76 -11.99
C VAL A 404 -10.78 18.72 -11.88
N LEU A 405 -9.63 19.02 -12.47
CA LEU A 405 -8.42 18.20 -12.40
C LEU A 405 -7.38 18.93 -11.56
N SER A 406 -6.76 18.27 -10.60
CA SER A 406 -5.65 18.88 -9.85
C SER A 406 -4.64 17.88 -9.29
N THR A 407 -3.59 18.41 -8.68
CA THR A 407 -2.59 17.61 -7.97
C THR A 407 -2.48 17.99 -6.50
N VAL A 408 -2.15 17.00 -5.67
CA VAL A 408 -1.86 17.17 -4.25
C VAL A 408 -0.55 16.44 -3.93
N HIS A 409 0.29 17.01 -3.08
CA HIS A 409 1.55 16.38 -2.67
C HIS A 409 1.35 15.45 -1.47
N THR A 410 0.80 14.27 -1.74
CA THR A 410 0.79 13.13 -0.80
C THR A 410 1.62 11.99 -1.36
N ASN A 411 2.04 11.04 -0.52
CA ASN A 411 2.85 9.91 -0.97
C ASN A 411 2.02 8.85 -1.71
N ASP A 412 0.76 8.70 -1.30
CA ASP A 412 -0.22 7.72 -1.76
C ASP A 412 -1.60 8.40 -1.95
N ALA A 413 -2.53 7.68 -2.56
CA ALA A 413 -3.89 8.14 -2.82
C ALA A 413 -4.69 8.31 -1.53
N ALA A 414 -4.60 7.35 -0.60
CA ALA A 414 -5.43 7.34 0.61
C ALA A 414 -5.14 8.55 1.53
N GLY A 415 -3.91 9.08 1.49
CA GLY A 415 -3.51 10.29 2.21
C GLY A 415 -4.14 11.59 1.69
N VAL A 416 -4.75 11.61 0.50
CA VAL A 416 -5.39 12.82 -0.06
C VAL A 416 -6.56 13.28 0.79
N VAL A 417 -7.36 12.35 1.31
CA VAL A 417 -8.54 12.68 2.12
C VAL A 417 -8.16 13.38 3.44
N PRO A 418 -7.26 12.81 4.28
CA PRO A 418 -6.70 13.53 5.43
C PRO A 418 -6.05 14.85 5.06
N ARG A 419 -5.32 14.91 3.93
CA ARG A 419 -4.64 16.14 3.51
C ARG A 419 -5.62 17.28 3.20
N LEU A 420 -6.77 16.99 2.59
CA LEU A 420 -7.82 17.98 2.35
C LEU A 420 -8.47 18.43 3.68
N MET A 421 -8.66 17.50 4.63
CA MET A 421 -9.14 17.84 5.97
C MET A 421 -8.16 18.73 6.73
N ASP A 422 -6.85 18.46 6.65
CA ASP A 422 -5.80 19.30 7.23
C ASP A 422 -5.77 20.71 6.64
N MET A 423 -6.16 20.86 5.37
CA MET A 423 -6.34 22.16 4.70
C MET A 423 -7.63 22.89 5.13
N GLY A 424 -8.45 22.29 5.99
CA GLY A 424 -9.68 22.88 6.51
C GLY A 424 -10.95 22.52 5.74
N ILE A 425 -10.87 21.60 4.76
CA ILE A 425 -12.04 21.15 4.02
C ILE A 425 -12.83 20.14 4.86
N LYS A 426 -14.14 20.36 5.00
CA LYS A 426 -15.01 19.49 5.77
C LYS A 426 -15.33 18.20 5.00
N PRO A 427 -15.40 17.02 5.66
CA PRO A 427 -15.72 15.74 5.02
C PRO A 427 -16.98 15.76 4.15
N PHE A 428 -18.02 16.47 4.60
CA PHE A 428 -19.29 16.61 3.87
C PHE A 428 -19.12 17.25 2.47
N PHE A 429 -18.09 18.06 2.23
CA PHE A 429 -17.78 18.59 0.90
C PHE A 429 -16.85 17.68 0.10
N ILE A 430 -15.98 16.91 0.76
CA ILE A 430 -15.03 15.98 0.12
C ILE A 430 -15.79 14.82 -0.55
N VAL A 431 -16.73 14.22 0.18
CA VAL A 431 -17.49 13.04 -0.25
C VAL A 431 -18.22 13.22 -1.59
N PRO A 432 -19.03 14.28 -1.81
CA PRO A 432 -19.73 14.47 -3.07
C PRO A 432 -18.88 15.11 -4.18
N SER A 433 -17.70 15.64 -3.87
CA SER A 433 -16.87 16.33 -4.86
C SER A 433 -15.90 15.40 -5.60
N ILE A 434 -15.33 14.40 -4.94
CA ILE A 434 -14.26 13.57 -5.51
C ILE A 434 -14.84 12.43 -6.36
N ASN A 435 -14.43 12.39 -7.62
CA ASN A 435 -14.70 11.29 -8.55
C ASN A 435 -13.67 10.18 -8.35
N ALA A 436 -12.39 10.53 -8.50
CA ALA A 436 -11.27 9.60 -8.41
C ALA A 436 -10.04 10.24 -7.77
N VAL A 437 -9.32 9.45 -7.00
CA VAL A 437 -7.99 9.81 -6.47
C VAL A 437 -6.97 8.84 -7.04
N ILE A 438 -5.89 9.38 -7.61
CA ILE A 438 -4.85 8.66 -8.32
C ILE A 438 -3.53 8.83 -7.56
N GLY A 439 -3.00 7.79 -6.94
CA GLY A 439 -1.62 7.76 -6.45
C GLY A 439 -0.69 7.31 -7.57
N GLN A 440 0.44 7.99 -7.75
CA GLN A 440 1.35 7.70 -8.86
C GLN A 440 2.84 7.75 -8.48
N ARG A 441 3.62 6.86 -9.09
CA ARG A 441 5.08 6.90 -9.23
C ARG A 441 5.49 6.58 -10.67
N LEU A 442 6.76 6.84 -11.02
CA LEU A 442 7.36 6.38 -12.28
C LEU A 442 8.45 5.37 -11.99
N VAL A 443 8.42 4.25 -12.69
CA VAL A 443 9.49 3.24 -12.72
C VAL A 443 10.15 3.23 -14.09
N ARG A 444 11.45 2.94 -14.14
CA ARG A 444 12.17 2.76 -15.41
C ARG A 444 11.77 1.45 -16.08
N LYS A 445 11.70 1.46 -17.41
CA LYS A 445 11.44 0.24 -18.19
C LYS A 445 12.75 -0.48 -18.47
N LEU A 446 12.75 -1.80 -18.38
CA LEU A 446 13.87 -2.63 -18.80
C LEU A 446 14.16 -2.41 -20.28
N CYS A 447 15.43 -2.37 -20.65
CA CYS A 447 15.82 -2.25 -22.04
C CYS A 447 15.40 -3.52 -22.80
N PRO A 448 14.64 -3.40 -23.91
CA PRO A 448 14.17 -4.57 -24.66
C PRO A 448 15.32 -5.39 -25.26
N ASP A 449 16.45 -4.75 -25.58
CA ASP A 449 17.56 -5.37 -26.30
C ASP A 449 18.57 -6.08 -25.39
N CYS A 450 18.64 -5.72 -24.11
CA CYS A 450 19.66 -6.26 -23.20
C CYS A 450 19.11 -6.81 -21.88
N LYS A 451 17.80 -6.79 -21.63
CA LYS A 451 17.23 -7.40 -20.41
C LYS A 451 17.61 -8.88 -20.31
N LYS A 452 17.91 -9.36 -19.11
CA LYS A 452 18.34 -10.74 -18.85
C LYS A 452 17.32 -11.45 -17.97
N PRO A 453 17.15 -12.78 -18.09
CA PRO A 453 16.38 -13.56 -17.13
C PRO A 453 16.96 -13.38 -15.71
N HIS A 454 16.09 -13.21 -14.72
CA HIS A 454 16.43 -13.10 -13.31
C HIS A 454 15.87 -14.29 -12.56
N GLU A 455 16.74 -15.08 -11.91
CA GLU A 455 16.32 -16.14 -11.02
C GLU A 455 15.98 -15.56 -9.65
N LEU A 456 14.72 -15.71 -9.24
CA LEU A 456 14.24 -15.20 -7.96
C LEU A 456 14.86 -15.98 -6.80
N THR A 457 15.36 -15.25 -5.79
CA THR A 457 15.75 -15.85 -4.51
C THR A 457 14.51 -16.34 -3.74
N GLU A 458 14.69 -17.21 -2.73
CA GLU A 458 13.56 -17.67 -1.91
C GLU A 458 12.87 -16.51 -1.16
N GLU A 459 13.64 -15.52 -0.70
CA GLU A 459 13.11 -14.30 -0.07
C GLU A 459 12.28 -13.45 -1.04
N GLU A 460 12.75 -13.28 -2.28
CA GLU A 460 12.01 -12.58 -3.33
C GLU A 460 10.70 -13.33 -3.68
N LYS A 461 10.74 -14.66 -3.76
CA LYS A 461 9.54 -15.49 -3.99
C LYS A 461 8.53 -15.36 -2.86
N GLU A 462 8.98 -15.37 -1.61
CA GLU A 462 8.10 -15.21 -0.46
C GLU A 462 7.45 -13.82 -0.46
N THR A 463 8.25 -12.77 -0.62
CA THR A 463 7.76 -11.38 -0.69
C THR A 463 6.73 -11.20 -1.80
N LEU A 464 7.02 -11.74 -3.00
CA LEU A 464 6.08 -11.72 -4.12
C LEU A 464 4.77 -12.45 -3.80
N ARG A 465 4.83 -13.65 -3.19
CA ARG A 465 3.63 -14.38 -2.79
C ARG A 465 2.79 -13.58 -1.80
N LYS A 466 3.41 -12.92 -0.82
CA LYS A 466 2.70 -12.06 0.14
C LYS A 466 2.00 -10.90 -0.57
N ILE A 467 2.71 -10.15 -1.41
CA ILE A 467 2.15 -9.02 -2.15
C ILE A 467 0.98 -9.48 -3.03
N LEU A 468 1.15 -10.57 -3.79
CA LEU A 468 0.11 -11.08 -4.67
C LEU A 468 -1.11 -11.63 -3.89
N ALA A 469 -0.91 -12.20 -2.71
CA ALA A 469 -2.00 -12.67 -1.84
C ALA A 469 -2.85 -11.52 -1.27
N THR A 470 -2.30 -10.32 -1.15
CA THR A 470 -3.06 -9.13 -0.69
C THR A 470 -3.91 -8.47 -1.77
N ILE A 471 -3.85 -8.95 -3.02
CA ILE A 471 -4.69 -8.43 -4.10
C ILE A 471 -6.12 -8.93 -3.90
N SER A 472 -7.07 -7.99 -3.74
CA SER A 472 -8.48 -8.34 -3.58
C SER A 472 -9.03 -9.08 -4.81
N PRO A 473 -9.81 -10.15 -4.64
CA PRO A 473 -10.52 -10.80 -5.74
C PRO A 473 -11.45 -9.85 -6.52
N LYS A 474 -11.96 -8.80 -5.87
CA LYS A 474 -12.81 -7.78 -6.52
C LYS A 474 -12.05 -6.93 -7.54
N SER A 475 -10.72 -6.91 -7.50
CA SER A 475 -9.89 -6.16 -8.46
C SER A 475 -10.07 -6.64 -9.90
N GLY A 476 -10.56 -7.87 -10.11
CA GLY A 476 -10.70 -8.45 -11.45
C GLY A 476 -9.36 -8.75 -12.13
N VAL A 477 -8.26 -8.79 -11.38
CA VAL A 477 -6.93 -9.20 -11.86
C VAL A 477 -6.74 -10.69 -11.64
N SER A 478 -6.34 -11.41 -12.69
CA SER A 478 -5.94 -12.82 -12.59
C SER A 478 -4.54 -12.91 -11.99
N VAL A 479 -4.45 -13.31 -10.71
CA VAL A 479 -3.17 -13.56 -10.05
C VAL A 479 -2.62 -14.92 -10.51
N PRO A 480 -1.41 -14.99 -11.09
CA PRO A 480 -0.85 -16.25 -11.58
C PRO A 480 -0.46 -17.18 -10.42
N THR A 481 -0.88 -18.45 -10.49
CA THR A 481 -0.57 -19.48 -9.49
C THR A 481 0.91 -19.89 -9.51
N THR A 482 1.53 -19.85 -10.69
CA THR A 482 2.96 -20.07 -10.90
C THR A 482 3.61 -18.77 -11.36
N LEU A 483 4.69 -18.37 -10.69
CA LEU A 483 5.42 -17.15 -11.04
C LEU A 483 6.07 -17.33 -12.43
N PRO A 484 5.84 -16.40 -13.39
CA PRO A 484 6.48 -16.43 -14.69
C PRO A 484 7.99 -16.16 -14.58
N ALA A 485 8.73 -16.40 -15.67
CA ALA A 485 10.12 -16.01 -15.77
C ALA A 485 10.25 -14.48 -15.65
N MET A 486 11.05 -14.04 -14.67
CA MET A 486 11.28 -12.62 -14.40
C MET A 486 12.50 -12.13 -15.16
N PHE A 487 12.56 -10.81 -15.38
CA PHE A 487 13.67 -10.17 -16.07
C PHE A 487 14.30 -9.08 -15.18
N GLY A 488 15.62 -8.95 -15.28
CA GLY A 488 16.40 -7.90 -14.65
C GLY A 488 17.15 -7.06 -15.69
N PRO A 489 17.81 -5.97 -15.26
CA PRO A 489 18.60 -5.12 -16.14
C PRO A 489 19.80 -5.89 -16.72
N GLY A 490 20.11 -5.64 -17.99
CA GLY A 490 21.35 -6.11 -18.61
C GLY A 490 22.56 -5.28 -18.20
N GLU A 491 23.75 -5.70 -18.65
CA GLU A 491 25.01 -4.94 -18.53
C GLU A 491 25.00 -3.61 -19.29
N GLY A 492 23.96 -3.37 -20.09
CA GLY A 492 23.82 -2.20 -20.93
C GLY A 492 24.27 -2.46 -22.37
N CYS A 493 23.58 -1.82 -23.31
CA CYS A 493 23.83 -1.92 -24.76
C CYS A 493 23.76 -0.52 -25.39
N PRO A 494 24.10 -0.38 -26.68
CA PRO A 494 24.01 0.91 -27.38
C PRO A 494 22.61 1.55 -27.31
N THR A 495 21.54 0.73 -27.32
CA THR A 495 20.15 1.22 -27.29
C THR A 495 19.78 1.91 -25.99
N CYS A 496 20.26 1.40 -24.86
CA CYS A 496 20.08 1.99 -23.52
C CYS A 496 21.31 2.77 -23.04
N ARG A 497 22.30 2.98 -23.92
CA ARG A 497 23.53 3.76 -23.65
C ARG A 497 24.29 3.26 -22.41
N GLY A 498 24.31 1.93 -22.20
CA GLY A 498 25.01 1.32 -21.07
C GLY A 498 24.25 1.31 -19.73
N ILE A 499 22.97 1.70 -19.69
CA ILE A 499 22.21 1.89 -18.43
C ILE A 499 21.42 0.63 -18.02
N GLY A 500 21.05 -0.23 -18.99
CA GLY A 500 20.18 -1.39 -18.76
C GLY A 500 18.67 -1.08 -18.76
N TYR A 501 18.30 0.21 -18.73
CA TYR A 501 16.93 0.71 -18.76
C TYR A 501 16.71 1.69 -19.90
N LYS A 502 15.48 1.83 -20.40
CA LYS A 502 15.13 2.83 -21.41
C LYS A 502 13.70 3.34 -21.27
N GLY A 503 13.56 4.59 -20.85
CA GLY A 503 12.28 5.25 -20.64
C GLY A 503 11.61 4.82 -19.35
N ARG A 504 10.42 5.37 -19.11
CA ARG A 504 9.67 5.19 -17.86
C ARG A 504 8.23 4.78 -18.14
N ILE A 505 7.59 4.20 -17.14
CA ILE A 505 6.17 3.88 -17.12
C ILE A 505 5.61 4.25 -15.73
N GLY A 506 4.36 4.68 -15.69
CA GLY A 506 3.70 4.96 -14.41
C GLY A 506 3.33 3.68 -13.69
N ILE A 507 3.39 3.71 -12.36
CA ILE A 507 2.67 2.78 -11.49
C ILE A 507 1.61 3.55 -10.73
N TYR A 508 0.43 2.96 -10.62
CA TYR A 508 -0.78 3.67 -10.23
C TYR A 508 -1.57 2.90 -9.18
N GLU A 509 -2.19 3.66 -8.27
CA GLU A 509 -3.29 3.20 -7.44
C GLU A 509 -4.45 4.17 -7.59
N ILE A 510 -5.66 3.65 -7.77
CA ILE A 510 -6.82 4.47 -8.09
C ILE A 510 -8.00 3.97 -7.28
N PHE A 511 -8.57 4.84 -6.45
CA PHE A 511 -9.87 4.57 -5.82
C PHE A 511 -10.88 5.67 -6.16
N THR A 512 -12.14 5.29 -6.06
CA THR A 512 -13.31 6.16 -6.21
C THR A 512 -14.03 6.28 -4.87
N MET A 513 -14.82 7.35 -4.68
CA MET A 513 -15.65 7.52 -3.49
C MET A 513 -16.87 6.58 -3.53
N ASP A 514 -16.68 5.31 -3.16
CA ASP A 514 -17.78 4.37 -2.90
C ASP A 514 -18.40 4.58 -1.50
N ASP A 515 -19.50 3.91 -1.19
CA ASP A 515 -20.26 4.17 0.04
C ASP A 515 -19.47 3.85 1.33
N ASP A 516 -18.56 2.88 1.31
CA ASP A 516 -17.71 2.54 2.45
C ASP A 516 -16.64 3.62 2.67
N ILE A 517 -15.98 4.05 1.59
CA ILE A 517 -14.99 5.13 1.63
C ILE A 517 -15.64 6.46 2.02
N LYS A 518 -16.87 6.73 1.56
CA LYS A 518 -17.65 7.91 1.97
C LYS A 518 -17.90 7.90 3.48
N LYS A 519 -18.32 6.75 4.03
CA LYS A 519 -18.54 6.61 5.48
C LYS A 519 -17.27 6.85 6.27
N LEU A 520 -16.17 6.20 5.89
CA LEU A 520 -14.86 6.39 6.53
C LEU A 520 -14.38 7.85 6.45
N THR A 521 -14.61 8.51 5.32
CA THR A 521 -14.29 9.94 5.14
C THR A 521 -15.12 10.80 6.10
N MET A 522 -16.42 10.53 6.23
CA MET A 522 -17.31 11.26 7.16
C MET A 522 -16.92 11.07 8.63
N GLU A 523 -16.39 9.89 8.98
CA GLU A 523 -15.91 9.56 10.33
C GLU A 523 -14.51 10.13 10.63
N GLY A 524 -13.83 10.71 9.65
CA GLY A 524 -12.45 11.21 9.81
C GLY A 524 -11.43 10.09 9.97
N ALA A 525 -11.66 8.94 9.32
CA ALA A 525 -10.80 7.76 9.38
C ALA A 525 -9.34 8.07 8.96
N ALA A 526 -8.40 7.32 9.52
CA ALA A 526 -6.98 7.44 9.16
C ALA A 526 -6.71 6.93 7.73
N ALA A 527 -5.64 7.43 7.09
CA ALA A 527 -5.26 7.05 5.73
C ALA A 527 -5.17 5.52 5.54
N PHE A 528 -4.63 4.79 6.52
CA PHE A 528 -4.51 3.33 6.44
C PHE A 528 -5.88 2.61 6.40
N GLN A 529 -6.89 3.13 7.09
CA GLN A 529 -8.25 2.55 7.05
C GLN A 529 -8.90 2.75 5.69
N ILE A 530 -8.71 3.94 5.10
CA ILE A 530 -9.16 4.26 3.73
C ILE A 530 -8.44 3.35 2.72
N LEU A 531 -7.12 3.20 2.85
CA LEU A 531 -6.31 2.31 2.01
C LEU A 531 -6.82 0.86 2.08
N LYS A 532 -7.02 0.34 3.29
CA LYS A 532 -7.53 -1.02 3.51
C LYS A 532 -8.88 -1.22 2.82
N GLN A 533 -9.83 -0.31 3.05
CA GLN A 533 -11.15 -0.39 2.46
C GLN A 533 -11.11 -0.28 0.93
N ALA A 534 -10.26 0.59 0.38
CA ALA A 534 -10.09 0.74 -1.05
C ALA A 534 -9.55 -0.55 -1.69
N ILE A 535 -8.60 -1.23 -1.04
CA ILE A 535 -8.11 -2.55 -1.49
C ILE A 535 -9.24 -3.59 -1.44
N GLU A 536 -10.00 -3.66 -0.34
CA GLU A 536 -11.15 -4.56 -0.22
C GLU A 536 -12.20 -4.30 -1.33
N ASN A 537 -12.33 -3.05 -1.79
CA ASN A 537 -13.22 -2.63 -2.88
C ASN A 537 -12.61 -2.82 -4.28
N GLY A 538 -11.40 -3.38 -4.37
CA GLY A 538 -10.78 -3.82 -5.62
C GLY A 538 -9.69 -2.89 -6.16
N MET A 539 -9.27 -1.86 -5.41
CA MET A 539 -8.12 -1.04 -5.77
C MET A 539 -6.83 -1.88 -5.75
N LEU A 540 -6.02 -1.73 -6.80
CA LEU A 540 -4.63 -2.18 -6.79
C LEU A 540 -3.75 -1.09 -6.18
N THR A 541 -2.86 -1.45 -5.26
CA THR A 541 -1.85 -0.52 -4.74
C THR A 541 -0.75 -0.27 -5.78
N MET A 542 -0.01 0.83 -5.66
CA MET A 542 1.11 1.10 -6.58
C MET A 542 2.15 -0.03 -6.57
N LEU A 543 2.34 -0.67 -5.41
CA LEU A 543 3.24 -1.82 -5.28
C LEU A 543 2.71 -3.04 -6.03
N GLN A 544 1.43 -3.37 -5.88
CA GLN A 544 0.80 -4.49 -6.58
C GLN A 544 0.82 -4.26 -8.10
N ASP A 545 0.48 -3.06 -8.56
CA ASP A 545 0.58 -2.66 -9.98
C ASP A 545 2.03 -2.76 -10.51
N GLY A 546 3.01 -2.30 -9.72
CA GLY A 546 4.43 -2.44 -10.04
C GLY A 546 4.88 -3.90 -10.16
N VAL A 547 4.51 -4.75 -9.19
CA VAL A 547 4.83 -6.19 -9.21
C VAL A 547 4.19 -6.86 -10.43
N LEU A 548 2.94 -6.56 -10.77
CA LEU A 548 2.29 -7.11 -11.97
C LEU A 548 3.02 -6.71 -13.26
N LYS A 549 3.57 -5.49 -13.33
CA LYS A 549 4.43 -5.04 -14.44
C LYS A 549 5.79 -5.73 -14.46
N CYS A 550 6.33 -6.11 -13.30
CA CYS A 550 7.52 -6.97 -13.24
C CYS A 550 7.23 -8.37 -13.81
N LEU A 551 6.07 -8.96 -13.47
CA LEU A 551 5.64 -10.26 -14.02
C LEU A 551 5.46 -10.22 -15.55
N GLN A 552 5.15 -9.05 -16.12
CA GLN A 552 5.07 -8.82 -17.56
C GLN A 552 6.44 -8.56 -18.22
N GLY A 553 7.52 -8.46 -17.44
CA GLY A 553 8.87 -8.16 -17.93
C GLY A 553 9.07 -6.72 -18.41
N THR A 554 8.25 -5.78 -17.92
CA THR A 554 8.31 -4.35 -18.26
C THR A 554 9.33 -3.59 -17.41
N THR A 555 9.40 -3.90 -16.12
CA THR A 555 10.35 -3.37 -15.12
C THR A 555 10.85 -4.52 -14.24
N ASP A 556 11.75 -4.27 -13.30
CA ASP A 556 12.23 -5.24 -12.30
C ASP A 556 11.81 -4.85 -10.87
N LEU A 557 12.02 -5.78 -9.93
CA LEU A 557 11.63 -5.60 -8.52
C LEU A 557 12.45 -4.53 -7.79
N GLN A 558 13.74 -4.39 -8.08
CA GLN A 558 14.58 -3.40 -7.41
C GLN A 558 14.09 -2.00 -7.75
N GLU A 559 13.70 -1.76 -9.00
CA GLU A 559 13.16 -0.48 -9.43
C GLU A 559 11.80 -0.16 -8.78
N VAL A 560 10.92 -1.16 -8.63
CA VAL A 560 9.63 -0.97 -7.94
C VAL A 560 9.84 -0.65 -6.46
N PHE A 561 10.66 -1.44 -5.75
CA PHE A 561 10.90 -1.20 -4.33
C PHE A 561 11.60 0.13 -4.06
N ARG A 562 12.49 0.57 -4.97
CA ARG A 562 13.16 1.87 -4.90
C ARG A 562 12.17 3.05 -4.85
N VAL A 563 11.06 2.99 -5.60
CA VAL A 563 10.12 4.11 -5.71
C VAL A 563 8.98 4.07 -4.69
N ILE A 564 8.62 2.88 -4.22
CA ILE A 564 7.57 2.67 -3.20
C ILE A 564 8.12 2.97 -1.79
N GLY A 565 9.37 2.60 -1.50
CA GLY A 565 9.96 2.74 -0.16
C GLY A 565 9.65 1.54 0.73
N LYS A 566 9.27 1.78 2.00
CA LYS A 566 9.09 0.71 2.99
C LYS A 566 7.85 -0.15 2.70
N LEU A 567 8.00 -1.46 2.89
CA LEU A 567 6.96 -2.48 2.66
C LEU A 567 6.15 -2.80 3.93
N ASP A 568 6.30 -2.00 4.99
CA ASP A 568 5.73 -2.28 6.32
C ASP A 568 4.21 -2.53 6.29
N TYR A 569 3.48 -1.80 5.44
CA TYR A 569 2.03 -1.95 5.28
C TYR A 569 1.63 -3.27 4.59
N VAL A 570 2.53 -3.89 3.81
CA VAL A 570 2.26 -5.16 3.12
C VAL A 570 2.24 -6.30 4.12
N GLU A 571 3.16 -6.32 5.08
CA GLU A 571 3.16 -7.32 6.14
C GLU A 571 1.89 -7.18 6.99
N GLU A 572 1.50 -5.96 7.35
CA GLU A 572 0.26 -5.71 8.08
C GLU A 572 -1.00 -6.11 7.28
N LEU A 573 -1.06 -5.76 5.99
CA LEU A 573 -2.16 -6.19 5.11
C LEU A 573 -2.15 -7.70 4.87
N TYR A 574 -0.98 -8.33 4.74
CA TYR A 574 -0.86 -9.77 4.58
C TYR A 574 -1.31 -10.47 5.85
N ASP A 575 -0.90 -10.01 7.03
CA ASP A 575 -1.37 -10.53 8.30
C ASP A 575 -2.90 -10.39 8.42
N ILE A 576 -3.47 -9.25 8.01
CA ILE A 576 -4.92 -9.04 7.96
C ILE A 576 -5.58 -10.01 6.97
N VAL A 577 -5.12 -10.08 5.72
CA VAL A 577 -5.71 -10.91 4.67
C VAL A 577 -5.56 -12.39 5.01
N ILE A 578 -4.42 -12.81 5.54
CA ILE A 578 -4.22 -14.18 6.02
C ILE A 578 -5.14 -14.43 7.22
N SER A 579 -5.25 -13.52 8.18
CA SER A 579 -6.20 -13.67 9.30
C SER A 579 -7.66 -13.77 8.85
N GLN A 580 -8.00 -13.15 7.71
CA GLN A 580 -9.33 -13.17 7.10
C GLN A 580 -9.54 -14.35 6.14
N THR A 581 -8.50 -14.86 5.48
CA THR A 581 -8.57 -15.83 4.36
C THR A 581 -8.17 -17.24 4.77
N ILE A 582 -7.16 -17.38 5.64
CA ILE A 582 -6.72 -18.65 6.21
C ILE A 582 -7.03 -18.55 7.70
N GLY A 583 -8.16 -19.13 8.12
CA GLY A 583 -8.68 -19.00 9.49
C GLY A 583 -7.57 -18.77 10.52
N ARG A 584 -7.57 -17.57 11.10
CA ARG A 584 -6.60 -16.98 12.04
C ARG A 584 -5.73 -18.03 12.71
N GLY A 585 -4.39 -17.96 12.67
CA GLY A 585 -3.62 -19.01 13.34
C GLY A 585 -2.11 -18.83 13.45
N ILE A 586 -1.50 -19.66 14.28
CA ILE A 586 -0.07 -19.67 14.59
C ILE A 586 0.62 -20.86 13.92
N LYS A 587 1.74 -20.64 13.23
CA LYS A 587 2.57 -21.71 12.66
C LYS A 587 3.68 -22.06 13.63
N ILE A 588 3.76 -23.33 14.02
CA ILE A 588 4.82 -23.88 14.86
C ILE A 588 5.83 -24.58 13.94
N SER A 589 7.07 -24.11 13.97
CA SER A 589 8.20 -24.66 13.22
C SER A 589 8.62 -26.04 13.72
N GLU A 590 9.34 -26.80 12.88
CA GLU A 590 9.92 -28.09 13.30
C GLU A 590 10.96 -27.91 14.42
N GLU A 591 11.68 -26.80 14.43
CA GLU A 591 12.64 -26.46 15.48
C GLU A 591 11.95 -26.27 16.84
N GLU A 592 10.86 -25.48 16.88
CA GLU A 592 10.05 -25.27 18.09
C GLU A 592 9.40 -26.58 18.56
N LEU A 593 8.94 -27.44 17.64
CA LEU A 593 8.42 -28.77 17.98
C LEU A 593 9.49 -29.70 18.56
N SER A 594 10.72 -29.64 18.04
CA SER A 594 11.86 -30.42 18.54
C SER A 594 12.29 -29.95 19.93
N GLN A 595 12.33 -28.63 20.14
CA GLN A 595 12.60 -28.03 21.44
C GLN A 595 11.52 -28.39 22.46
N ALA A 596 10.25 -28.25 22.09
CA ALA A 596 9.10 -28.65 22.91
C ALA A 596 9.14 -30.15 23.27
N GLU A 597 9.61 -31.01 22.36
CA GLU A 597 9.74 -32.45 22.64
C GLU A 597 10.79 -32.74 23.71
N LYS A 598 11.92 -32.03 23.71
CA LYS A 598 12.92 -32.11 24.79
C LYS A 598 12.33 -31.63 26.11
N LEU A 599 11.64 -30.50 26.10
CA LEU A 599 11.01 -29.89 27.28
C LEU A 599 9.87 -30.74 27.85
N SER A 600 9.11 -31.44 27.01
CA SER A 600 8.00 -32.30 27.44
C SER A 600 8.44 -33.50 28.31
N LYS A 601 9.71 -33.91 28.24
CA LYS A 601 10.26 -35.02 29.03
C LYS A 601 10.61 -34.61 30.46
N ASP A 602 10.84 -33.32 30.69
CA ASP A 602 11.20 -32.77 32.00
C ASP A 602 10.61 -31.37 32.16
N LEU A 603 9.37 -31.32 32.67
CA LEU A 603 8.61 -30.08 32.84
C LEU A 603 9.27 -29.09 33.81
N SER A 604 10.19 -29.55 34.67
CA SER A 604 10.88 -28.68 35.62
C SER A 604 11.85 -27.70 34.96
N LYS A 605 12.35 -28.01 33.76
CA LYS A 605 13.31 -27.20 33.00
C LYS A 605 12.67 -26.22 32.02
N VAL A 606 11.34 -26.22 31.93
CA VAL A 606 10.59 -25.34 31.04
C VAL A 606 10.77 -23.88 31.44
N GLY A 607 10.85 -23.60 32.75
CA GLY A 607 11.09 -22.27 33.32
C GLY A 607 12.31 -21.58 32.74
N GLU A 608 13.46 -22.25 32.80
CA GLU A 608 14.76 -21.70 32.36
C GLU A 608 14.83 -21.49 30.83
N ALA A 609 14.17 -22.36 30.06
CA ALA A 609 14.22 -22.30 28.60
C ALA A 609 13.34 -21.19 27.97
N MET A 610 12.39 -20.66 28.74
CA MET A 610 11.36 -19.72 28.25
C MET A 610 11.48 -18.30 28.83
N GLN A 611 12.30 -18.10 29.86
CA GLN A 611 12.32 -16.86 30.64
C GLN A 611 12.76 -15.62 29.83
N ASP A 612 13.67 -15.79 28.87
CA ASP A 612 14.28 -14.70 28.10
C ASP A 612 13.84 -14.63 26.63
N LEU A 613 12.80 -15.36 26.24
CA LEU A 613 12.34 -15.38 24.84
C LEU A 613 11.50 -14.14 24.47
N PRO A 614 11.62 -13.62 23.24
CA PRO A 614 10.67 -12.66 22.69
C PRO A 614 9.23 -13.19 22.77
N ALA A 615 8.25 -12.32 23.01
CA ALA A 615 6.87 -12.72 23.27
C ALA A 615 6.21 -13.57 22.16
N LYS A 616 6.63 -13.40 20.90
CA LYS A 616 6.16 -14.18 19.75
C LYS A 616 6.70 -15.61 19.77
N GLU A 617 7.98 -15.77 20.07
CA GLU A 617 8.63 -17.09 20.22
C GLU A 617 8.13 -17.80 21.49
N LEU A 618 7.90 -17.03 22.56
CA LEU A 618 7.36 -17.54 23.82
C LEU A 618 5.97 -18.16 23.65
N ILE A 619 5.05 -17.50 22.95
CA ILE A 619 3.70 -18.05 22.74
C ILE A 619 3.73 -19.29 21.84
N SER A 620 4.57 -19.31 20.80
CA SER A 620 4.79 -20.49 19.96
C SER A 620 5.30 -21.68 20.77
N LEU A 621 6.32 -21.47 21.61
CA LEU A 621 6.91 -22.55 22.39
C LEU A 621 5.99 -23.04 23.52
N ILE A 622 5.18 -22.16 24.13
CA ILE A 622 4.11 -22.54 25.08
C ILE A 622 3.11 -23.47 24.40
N ILE A 623 2.61 -23.09 23.21
CA ILE A 623 1.66 -23.90 22.45
C ILE A 623 2.30 -25.22 21.99
N ALA A 624 3.53 -25.19 21.49
CA ALA A 624 4.27 -26.39 21.07
C ALA A 624 4.46 -27.37 22.24
N THR A 625 4.81 -26.88 23.43
CA THR A 625 4.98 -27.69 24.64
C THR A 625 3.65 -28.27 25.12
N ALA A 626 2.57 -27.49 25.06
CA ALA A 626 1.21 -27.96 25.36
C ALA A 626 0.77 -29.08 24.42
N LEU A 627 1.09 -28.97 23.11
CA LEU A 627 0.83 -30.03 22.13
C LEU A 627 1.61 -31.32 22.43
N LYS A 628 2.92 -31.21 22.70
CA LYS A 628 3.76 -32.39 23.00
C LYS A 628 3.38 -33.08 24.31
N THR A 629 2.91 -32.32 25.30
CA THR A 629 2.42 -32.85 26.58
C THR A 629 0.96 -33.33 26.54
N LYS A 630 0.27 -33.18 25.40
CA LYS A 630 -1.15 -33.53 25.21
C LYS A 630 -2.08 -32.81 26.19
N ALA A 631 -1.82 -31.54 26.44
CA ALA A 631 -2.71 -30.68 27.22
C ALA A 631 -4.02 -30.42 26.47
N GLY A 632 -5.15 -30.40 27.18
CA GLY A 632 -6.45 -30.00 26.64
C GLY A 632 -6.68 -28.49 26.71
N ASP A 633 -6.17 -27.85 27.77
CA ASP A 633 -6.29 -26.40 27.98
C ASP A 633 -4.94 -25.80 28.38
N ILE A 634 -4.66 -24.58 27.90
CA ILE A 634 -3.57 -23.70 28.34
C ILE A 634 -4.21 -22.53 29.09
N HIS A 635 -3.77 -22.27 30.31
CA HIS A 635 -4.20 -21.16 31.15
C HIS A 635 -3.05 -20.17 31.30
N ILE A 636 -3.31 -18.89 31.03
CA ILE A 636 -2.35 -17.79 31.23
C ILE A 636 -3.02 -16.77 32.16
N GLU A 637 -2.50 -16.65 33.37
CA GLU A 637 -3.18 -15.97 34.47
C GLU A 637 -2.27 -14.90 35.08
N PRO A 638 -2.61 -13.60 34.96
CA PRO A 638 -1.89 -12.57 35.68
C PRO A 638 -2.11 -12.71 37.19
N THR A 639 -1.04 -12.51 37.96
CA THR A 639 -1.03 -12.51 39.43
C THR A 639 -0.41 -11.21 39.92
N GLU A 640 -0.38 -11.00 41.24
CA GLU A 640 0.23 -9.80 41.84
C GLU A 640 1.70 -9.60 41.43
N ASN A 641 2.47 -10.69 41.36
CA ASN A 641 3.93 -10.68 41.20
C ASN A 641 4.42 -11.16 39.81
N GLY A 642 3.53 -11.45 38.86
CA GLY A 642 3.92 -12.01 37.55
C GLY A 642 2.77 -12.68 36.82
N VAL A 643 3.05 -13.59 35.89
CA VAL A 643 2.05 -14.35 35.12
C VAL A 643 2.28 -15.85 35.27
N LYS A 644 1.23 -16.60 35.58
CA LYS A 644 1.28 -18.07 35.67
C LYS A 644 0.78 -18.70 34.38
N VAL A 645 1.56 -19.60 33.82
CA VAL A 645 1.15 -20.45 32.69
C VAL A 645 0.95 -21.88 33.19
N ARG A 646 -0.25 -22.42 33.02
CA ARG A 646 -0.66 -23.75 33.50
C ARG A 646 -1.26 -24.57 32.38
N PHE A 647 -0.95 -25.86 32.32
CA PHE A 647 -1.54 -26.78 31.34
C PHE A 647 -2.49 -27.75 32.02
N ARG A 648 -3.62 -28.03 31.39
CA ARG A 648 -4.52 -29.11 31.80
C ARG A 648 -4.14 -30.39 31.07
N ILE A 649 -3.46 -31.31 31.75
CA ILE A 649 -3.01 -32.59 31.18
C ILE A 649 -3.82 -33.70 31.85
N ASP A 650 -4.45 -34.57 31.06
CA ASP A 650 -5.33 -35.65 31.54
C ASP A 650 -6.42 -35.20 32.54
N GLY A 651 -6.89 -33.94 32.42
CA GLY A 651 -7.93 -33.34 33.26
C GLY A 651 -7.43 -32.61 34.51
N ILE A 652 -6.16 -32.75 34.87
CA ILE A 652 -5.54 -32.10 36.04
C ILE A 652 -4.75 -30.87 35.59
N LEU A 653 -4.79 -29.79 36.36
CA LEU A 653 -4.10 -28.55 36.06
C LEU A 653 -2.68 -28.54 36.66
N HIS A 654 -1.66 -28.38 35.85
CA HIS A 654 -0.24 -28.38 36.22
C HIS A 654 0.36 -27.00 36.00
N ASN A 655 1.09 -26.47 36.99
CA ASN A 655 1.87 -25.24 36.83
C ASN A 655 3.10 -25.53 35.98
N ILE A 656 3.32 -24.76 34.91
CA ILE A 656 4.39 -25.01 33.93
C ILE A 656 5.49 -23.97 34.05
N ILE A 657 5.13 -22.69 34.08
CA ILE A 657 6.08 -21.59 34.19
C ILE A 657 5.46 -20.38 34.87
N ASP A 658 6.26 -19.72 35.70
CA ASP A 658 5.98 -18.41 36.29
C ASP A 658 6.83 -17.36 35.54
N LEU A 659 6.16 -16.45 34.84
CA LEU A 659 6.76 -15.41 33.99
C LEU A 659 6.78 -14.05 34.70
N ALA A 660 7.69 -13.19 34.27
CA ALA A 660 7.80 -11.82 34.78
C ALA A 660 6.61 -10.94 34.33
N LYS A 661 6.30 -9.89 35.09
CA LYS A 661 5.13 -9.03 34.84
C LYS A 661 5.21 -8.29 33.51
N GLU A 662 6.42 -8.01 33.04
CA GLU A 662 6.72 -7.31 31.79
C GLU A 662 6.26 -8.11 30.55
N GLN A 663 6.23 -9.45 30.66
CA GLN A 663 5.81 -10.34 29.57
C GLN A 663 4.29 -10.46 29.43
N TYR A 664 3.52 -9.98 30.41
CA TYR A 664 2.07 -10.08 30.41
C TYR A 664 1.39 -9.39 29.21
N LEU A 665 1.64 -8.09 29.02
CA LEU A 665 0.99 -7.30 27.97
C LEU A 665 1.35 -7.77 26.55
N PRO A 666 2.62 -8.10 26.25
CA PRO A 666 2.98 -8.69 24.97
C PRO A 666 2.28 -10.03 24.68
N ILE A 667 2.22 -10.95 25.65
CA ILE A 667 1.55 -12.25 25.49
C ILE A 667 0.05 -12.05 25.24
N LEU A 668 -0.60 -11.23 26.06
CA LEU A 668 -2.03 -10.93 25.93
C LEU A 668 -2.34 -10.30 24.56
N SER A 669 -1.50 -9.35 24.12
CA SER A 669 -1.66 -8.70 22.81
C SER A 669 -1.51 -9.71 21.68
N ASN A 670 -0.51 -10.58 21.74
CA ASN A 670 -0.31 -11.65 20.75
C ASN A 670 -1.50 -12.61 20.70
N VAL A 671 -2.03 -13.04 21.84
CA VAL A 671 -3.21 -13.92 21.87
C VAL A 671 -4.45 -13.21 21.32
N LYS A 672 -4.66 -11.93 21.65
CA LYS A 672 -5.77 -11.14 21.08
C LYS A 672 -5.63 -11.00 19.56
N ILE A 673 -4.43 -10.73 19.05
CA ILE A 673 -4.16 -10.67 17.60
C ILE A 673 -4.45 -12.02 16.94
N LEU A 674 -3.94 -13.12 17.50
CA LEU A 674 -4.19 -14.49 16.99
C LEU A 674 -5.68 -14.82 16.98
N ALA A 675 -6.42 -14.42 18.02
CA ALA A 675 -7.87 -14.63 18.08
C ALA A 675 -8.68 -13.56 17.33
N GLY A 676 -8.03 -12.60 16.66
CA GLY A 676 -8.60 -11.46 15.93
C GLY A 676 -9.51 -10.57 16.75
N MET A 677 -9.08 -10.29 17.98
CA MET A 677 -9.69 -9.37 18.92
C MET A 677 -8.90 -8.04 18.94
N PRO A 678 -9.56 -6.88 19.10
CA PRO A 678 -8.88 -5.60 19.23
C PRO A 678 -8.04 -5.54 20.50
N THR A 679 -6.78 -5.13 20.39
CA THR A 679 -5.83 -5.05 21.52
C THR A 679 -6.06 -3.82 22.40
N ASN A 680 -6.64 -2.75 21.85
CA ASN A 680 -6.88 -1.46 22.51
C ASN A 680 -8.24 -1.37 23.23
N ILE A 681 -9.09 -2.40 23.14
CA ILE A 681 -10.42 -2.41 23.76
C ILE A 681 -10.44 -3.42 24.91
N LYS A 682 -10.94 -2.97 26.07
CA LYS A 682 -11.21 -3.83 27.24
C LYS A 682 -12.71 -4.14 27.29
N LYS A 683 -13.05 -5.42 27.47
CA LYS A 683 -14.42 -5.92 27.69
C LYS A 683 -14.41 -6.94 28.83
N ALA A 684 -15.58 -7.17 29.41
CA ALA A 684 -15.73 -8.13 30.51
C ALA A 684 -15.30 -9.55 30.09
N THR A 685 -15.69 -9.97 28.89
CA THR A 685 -15.33 -11.26 28.29
C THR A 685 -15.02 -11.10 26.80
N TRP A 686 -14.18 -11.99 26.30
CA TRP A 686 -13.95 -12.22 24.88
C TRP A 686 -13.93 -13.71 24.58
N ASP A 687 -14.56 -14.11 23.47
CA ASP A 687 -14.47 -15.45 22.92
C ASP A 687 -13.94 -15.36 21.48
N GLY A 688 -13.04 -16.28 21.12
CA GLY A 688 -12.47 -16.32 19.77
C GLY A 688 -11.90 -17.69 19.44
N ARG A 689 -11.35 -17.81 18.23
CA ARG A 689 -10.75 -19.03 17.71
C ARG A 689 -9.52 -18.70 16.89
N PHE A 690 -8.55 -19.60 16.92
CA PHE A 690 -7.41 -19.57 15.99
C PHE A 690 -6.87 -20.98 15.73
N GLY A 691 -6.44 -21.26 14.50
CA GLY A 691 -5.75 -22.46 14.08
C GLY A 691 -4.29 -22.51 14.52
N ILE A 692 -3.77 -23.70 14.71
CA ILE A 692 -2.40 -24.00 15.07
C ILE A 692 -1.89 -24.93 13.97
N PHE A 693 -0.91 -24.46 13.21
CA PHE A 693 -0.34 -25.19 12.08
C PHE A 693 0.99 -25.81 12.51
N THR A 694 1.08 -27.12 12.45
CA THR A 694 2.32 -27.90 12.60
C THR A 694 2.63 -28.52 11.23
N GLY A 695 3.90 -28.79 10.90
CA GLY A 695 4.38 -29.26 9.58
C GLY A 695 3.31 -29.91 8.67
N ASP A 696 2.74 -31.03 9.10
CA ASP A 696 1.77 -31.81 8.33
C ASP A 696 0.32 -31.76 8.86
N SER A 697 0.03 -31.00 9.92
CA SER A 697 -1.30 -31.00 10.52
C SER A 697 -1.77 -29.64 11.05
N LYS A 698 -3.04 -29.33 10.77
CA LYS A 698 -3.75 -28.19 11.35
C LYS A 698 -4.58 -28.67 12.55
N MET A 699 -4.51 -27.92 13.64
CA MET A 699 -5.34 -28.09 14.83
C MET A 699 -6.08 -26.78 15.09
N ASP A 700 -7.36 -26.80 15.44
CA ASP A 700 -8.05 -25.56 15.83
C ASP A 700 -7.98 -25.34 17.35
N SER A 701 -8.12 -24.10 17.79
CA SER A 701 -8.18 -23.73 19.20
C SER A 701 -9.30 -22.75 19.47
N ARG A 702 -9.82 -22.78 20.70
CA ARG A 702 -10.76 -21.78 21.22
C ARG A 702 -10.08 -20.96 22.29
N VAL A 703 -10.25 -19.65 22.24
CA VAL A 703 -9.74 -18.70 23.22
C VAL A 703 -10.89 -18.08 23.97
N SER A 704 -10.78 -18.04 25.29
CA SER A 704 -11.63 -17.26 26.18
C SER A 704 -10.74 -16.30 26.96
N ILE A 705 -11.09 -15.01 26.99
CA ILE A 705 -10.42 -14.00 27.79
C ILE A 705 -11.44 -13.39 28.74
N ILE A 706 -11.15 -13.38 30.04
CA ILE A 706 -12.05 -12.85 31.07
C ILE A 706 -11.30 -11.80 31.89
N SER A 707 -11.93 -10.64 32.11
CA SER A 707 -11.39 -9.61 32.98
C SER A 707 -11.39 -10.07 34.45
N GLY A 708 -10.21 -10.12 35.08
CA GLY A 708 -10.02 -10.49 36.48
C GLY A 708 -9.31 -9.40 37.32
N GLY A 709 -9.10 -9.67 38.61
CA GLY A 709 -8.61 -8.68 39.58
C GLY A 709 -7.18 -8.17 39.34
N TYR A 710 -6.32 -8.95 38.67
CA TYR A 710 -4.94 -8.59 38.35
C TYR A 710 -4.70 -8.37 36.83
N GLY A 711 -5.74 -8.45 36.02
CA GLY A 711 -5.68 -8.37 34.56
C GLY A 711 -6.66 -9.33 33.88
N GLU A 712 -6.63 -9.35 32.55
CA GLU A 712 -7.35 -10.30 31.71
C GLU A 712 -6.68 -11.69 31.79
N THR A 713 -7.46 -12.69 32.21
CA THR A 713 -7.07 -14.10 32.22
C THR A 713 -7.39 -14.72 30.87
N VAL A 714 -6.45 -15.48 30.30
CA VAL A 714 -6.60 -16.15 29.00
C VAL A 714 -6.67 -17.66 29.21
N VAL A 715 -7.63 -18.30 28.55
CA VAL A 715 -7.73 -19.76 28.44
C VAL A 715 -7.78 -20.15 26.97
N ILE A 716 -6.83 -20.98 26.53
CA ILE A 716 -6.76 -21.52 25.17
C ILE A 716 -7.05 -23.02 25.23
N ARG A 717 -8.16 -23.47 24.66
CA ARG A 717 -8.52 -24.88 24.53
C ARG A 717 -8.01 -25.43 23.21
N LEU A 718 -7.20 -26.49 23.27
CA LEU A 718 -6.62 -27.15 22.09
C LEU A 718 -7.58 -28.25 21.59
N LEU A 719 -8.05 -28.15 20.35
CA LEU A 719 -9.03 -29.09 19.78
C LEU A 719 -8.33 -30.17 18.97
N SER A 720 -8.14 -31.37 19.55
CA SER A 720 -7.45 -32.45 18.82
C SER A 720 -8.27 -32.98 17.63
N SER A 721 -7.67 -33.09 16.45
CA SER A 721 -8.29 -33.63 15.22
C SER A 721 -8.63 -35.12 15.28
N GLN A 722 -8.11 -35.88 16.26
CA GLN A 722 -8.37 -37.31 16.39
C GLN A 722 -9.84 -37.66 16.69
N ALA A 723 -10.65 -36.70 17.16
CA ALA A 723 -12.07 -36.93 17.45
C ALA A 723 -12.94 -37.07 16.19
N ALA A 724 -12.53 -36.49 15.05
CA ALA A 724 -13.32 -36.49 13.82
C ALA A 724 -13.42 -37.89 13.15
N SER A 725 -12.44 -38.76 13.37
CA SER A 725 -12.40 -40.12 12.82
C SER A 725 -12.86 -41.22 13.79
N LEU A 726 -13.44 -40.85 14.94
CA LEU A 726 -13.84 -41.82 15.96
C LEU A 726 -15.07 -42.60 15.51
N THR A 727 -14.97 -43.93 15.55
CA THR A 727 -16.08 -44.85 15.31
C THR A 727 -16.70 -45.28 16.64
N VAL A 728 -17.97 -45.72 16.61
CA VAL A 728 -18.68 -46.19 17.82
C VAL A 728 -17.90 -47.31 18.53
N ASP A 729 -17.22 -48.17 17.77
CA ASP A 729 -16.41 -49.28 18.31
C ASP A 729 -15.17 -48.81 19.10
N GLN A 730 -14.72 -47.58 18.83
CA GLN A 730 -13.57 -46.96 19.51
C GLN A 730 -13.96 -46.22 20.80
N LEU A 731 -15.25 -46.05 21.09
CA LEU A 731 -15.73 -45.40 22.33
C LEU A 731 -15.48 -46.27 23.59
N GLY A 732 -15.21 -47.57 23.42
CA GLY A 732 -15.07 -48.50 24.55
C GLY A 732 -16.40 -48.90 25.16
N MET A 733 -17.51 -48.77 24.44
CA MET A 733 -18.78 -49.41 24.77
C MET A 733 -18.65 -50.93 24.58
N ARG A 734 -19.20 -51.71 25.50
CA ARG A 734 -19.23 -53.18 25.43
C ARG A 734 -20.45 -53.65 24.66
N ASP A 735 -20.48 -54.92 24.24
CA ASP A 735 -21.59 -55.49 23.47
C ASP A 735 -22.97 -55.31 24.13
N TYR A 736 -23.05 -55.40 25.45
CA TYR A 736 -24.29 -55.20 26.20
C TYR A 736 -24.79 -53.75 26.19
N THR A 737 -23.89 -52.78 26.00
CA THR A 737 -24.23 -51.36 25.83
C THR A 737 -24.49 -51.03 24.35
N LEU A 738 -23.70 -51.62 23.45
CA LEU A 738 -23.79 -51.39 22.01
C LEU A 738 -25.06 -51.97 21.40
N ARG A 739 -25.53 -53.13 21.87
CA ARG A 739 -26.74 -53.79 21.34
C ARG A 739 -27.98 -52.88 21.39
N PRO A 740 -28.42 -52.39 22.57
CA PRO A 740 -29.61 -51.52 22.64
C PRO A 740 -29.41 -50.20 21.86
N LEU A 741 -28.18 -49.67 21.81
CA LEU A 741 -27.88 -48.48 21.03
C LEU A 741 -28.01 -48.73 19.52
N ASN A 742 -27.46 -49.84 19.03
CA ASN A 742 -27.54 -50.23 17.61
C ASN A 742 -28.99 -50.51 17.17
N GLU A 743 -29.81 -51.07 18.05
CA GLU A 743 -31.25 -51.25 17.80
C GLU A 743 -32.02 -49.92 17.75
N SER A 744 -31.55 -48.91 18.47
CA SER A 744 -32.20 -47.59 18.53
C SER A 744 -31.82 -46.70 17.34
N ILE A 745 -30.54 -46.68 16.94
CA ILE A 745 -30.04 -45.76 15.88
C ILE A 745 -30.56 -46.11 14.47
N VAL A 746 -31.04 -47.33 14.24
CA VAL A 746 -31.61 -47.75 12.94
C VAL A 746 -33.07 -47.32 12.76
N LYS A 747 -33.69 -46.78 13.81
CA LYS A 747 -35.07 -46.27 13.74
C LYS A 747 -35.10 -44.97 12.94
N THR A 748 -36.16 -44.80 12.16
CA THR A 748 -36.33 -43.61 11.30
C THR A 748 -36.79 -42.38 12.06
N LYS A 749 -37.31 -42.55 13.29
CA LYS A 749 -37.84 -41.48 14.12
C LYS A 749 -37.58 -41.74 15.60
N GLY A 750 -37.66 -40.68 16.39
CA GLY A 750 -37.51 -40.72 17.84
C GLY A 750 -36.27 -39.94 18.32
N ILE A 751 -36.06 -39.90 19.63
CA ILE A 751 -34.98 -39.11 20.25
C ILE A 751 -34.00 -40.04 20.96
N ILE A 752 -32.71 -39.90 20.66
CA ILE A 752 -31.60 -40.51 21.41
C ILE A 752 -30.87 -39.40 22.17
N ILE A 753 -30.79 -39.55 23.48
CA ILE A 753 -30.24 -38.52 24.37
C ILE A 753 -28.96 -38.99 25.04
N THR A 754 -27.90 -38.18 24.94
CA THR A 754 -26.66 -38.40 25.67
C THR A 754 -26.58 -37.50 26.90
N THR A 755 -26.35 -38.09 28.05
CA THR A 755 -26.25 -37.41 29.34
C THR A 755 -24.86 -37.52 29.94
N GLY A 756 -24.58 -36.66 30.92
CA GLY A 756 -23.33 -36.62 31.65
C GLY A 756 -22.88 -35.17 31.92
N PRO A 757 -21.97 -34.97 32.87
CA PRO A 757 -21.45 -33.65 33.20
C PRO A 757 -20.59 -33.06 32.06
N THR A 758 -20.20 -31.79 32.20
CA THR A 758 -19.24 -31.15 31.27
C THR A 758 -17.93 -31.93 31.22
N GLY A 759 -17.42 -32.19 30.02
CA GLY A 759 -16.17 -32.93 29.82
C GLY A 759 -16.29 -34.46 29.91
N SER A 760 -17.50 -35.02 30.01
CA SER A 760 -17.75 -36.48 29.96
C SER A 760 -17.66 -37.08 28.55
N GLY A 761 -17.39 -36.28 27.50
CA GLY A 761 -17.24 -36.73 26.12
C GLY A 761 -18.54 -36.83 25.31
N LYS A 762 -19.58 -36.06 25.66
CA LYS A 762 -20.93 -36.21 25.04
C LYS A 762 -20.91 -35.95 23.54
N THR A 763 -20.26 -34.86 23.14
CA THR A 763 -20.11 -34.50 21.72
C THR A 763 -19.35 -35.58 20.96
N THR A 764 -18.32 -36.17 21.56
CA THR A 764 -17.58 -37.30 20.96
C THR A 764 -18.47 -38.49 20.68
N THR A 765 -19.36 -38.86 21.62
CA THR A 765 -20.34 -39.94 21.41
C THR A 765 -21.35 -39.59 20.32
N LEU A 766 -21.88 -38.36 20.32
CA LEU A 766 -22.78 -37.91 19.26
C LEU A 766 -22.13 -37.95 17.87
N TYR A 767 -20.89 -37.47 17.74
CA TYR A 767 -20.18 -37.45 16.46
C TYR A 767 -19.85 -38.87 15.97
N ALA A 768 -19.49 -39.78 16.88
CA ALA A 768 -19.29 -41.19 16.53
C ALA A 768 -20.58 -41.84 16.03
N LEU A 769 -21.74 -41.51 16.64
CA LEU A 769 -23.05 -41.95 16.16
C LEU A 769 -23.38 -41.36 14.78
N LEU A 770 -23.13 -40.06 14.58
CA LEU A 770 -23.34 -39.39 13.29
C LEU A 770 -22.48 -40.02 12.20
N ASN A 771 -21.19 -40.26 12.44
CA ASN A 771 -20.30 -40.95 11.50
C ASN A 771 -20.81 -42.35 11.13
N LYS A 772 -21.39 -43.09 12.08
CA LYS A 772 -21.99 -44.41 11.81
C LYS A 772 -23.25 -44.33 10.96
N LEU A 773 -24.02 -43.24 11.08
CA LEU A 773 -25.27 -43.01 10.37
C LEU A 773 -25.07 -42.27 9.02
N ASN A 774 -23.87 -41.74 8.79
CA ASN A 774 -23.53 -40.94 7.63
C ASN A 774 -23.34 -41.82 6.39
N HIS A 775 -24.39 -41.90 5.59
CA HIS A 775 -24.41 -42.58 4.30
C HIS A 775 -24.92 -41.61 3.22
N PRO A 776 -24.52 -41.77 1.95
CA PRO A 776 -24.92 -40.85 0.87
C PRO A 776 -26.43 -40.63 0.71
N ASP A 777 -27.24 -41.62 1.12
CA ASP A 777 -28.70 -41.59 1.04
C ASP A 777 -29.38 -40.94 2.27
N VAL A 778 -28.60 -40.48 3.26
CA VAL A 778 -29.08 -39.95 4.54
C VAL A 778 -28.65 -38.50 4.69
N LYS A 779 -29.62 -37.57 4.70
CA LYS A 779 -29.36 -36.16 4.96
C LYS A 779 -29.30 -35.89 6.47
N ILE A 780 -28.12 -35.55 6.96
CA ILE A 780 -27.87 -35.22 8.37
C ILE A 780 -27.68 -33.70 8.50
N ILE A 781 -28.40 -33.09 9.44
CA ILE A 781 -28.24 -31.68 9.78
C ILE A 781 -27.98 -31.52 11.29
N THR A 782 -26.96 -30.75 11.68
CA THR A 782 -26.68 -30.45 13.09
C THR A 782 -26.85 -28.97 13.41
N VAL A 783 -27.29 -28.66 14.62
CA VAL A 783 -27.35 -27.32 15.20
C VAL A 783 -26.51 -27.33 16.47
N GLU A 784 -25.46 -26.51 16.53
CA GLU A 784 -24.44 -26.61 17.57
C GLU A 784 -24.03 -25.25 18.16
N ASP A 785 -23.50 -25.27 19.38
CA ASP A 785 -23.04 -24.07 20.11
C ASP A 785 -21.71 -24.31 20.84
N PRO A 786 -20.57 -24.05 20.19
CA PRO A 786 -20.35 -23.92 18.74
C PRO A 786 -20.00 -25.29 18.09
N ILE A 787 -19.88 -25.36 16.76
CA ILE A 787 -19.43 -26.59 16.07
C ILE A 787 -18.03 -26.96 16.59
N GLU A 788 -17.86 -28.19 17.07
CA GLU A 788 -16.59 -28.69 17.64
C GLU A 788 -15.64 -29.20 16.55
N TYR A 789 -16.15 -29.96 15.57
CA TYR A 789 -15.38 -30.44 14.41
C TYR A 789 -16.27 -30.50 13.17
N HIS A 790 -15.65 -30.37 11.99
CA HIS A 790 -16.33 -30.58 10.71
C HIS A 790 -16.41 -32.07 10.37
N LEU A 791 -17.63 -32.57 10.16
CA LEU A 791 -17.94 -33.92 9.71
C LEU A 791 -18.21 -33.89 8.20
N GLU A 792 -17.43 -34.65 7.43
CA GLU A 792 -17.62 -34.76 5.98
C GLU A 792 -19.00 -35.37 5.67
N GLY A 793 -19.76 -34.79 4.74
CA GLY A 793 -21.11 -35.28 4.38
C GLY A 793 -22.23 -34.85 5.33
N VAL A 794 -21.94 -34.13 6.43
CA VAL A 794 -22.93 -33.63 7.39
C VAL A 794 -23.07 -32.12 7.26
N MET A 795 -24.30 -31.61 7.18
CA MET A 795 -24.56 -30.16 7.17
C MET A 795 -24.62 -29.64 8.60
N GLN A 796 -23.59 -28.92 9.04
CA GLN A 796 -23.52 -28.39 10.42
C GLN A 796 -23.76 -26.87 10.42
N THR A 797 -24.62 -26.40 11.32
CA THR A 797 -24.83 -24.97 11.56
C THR A 797 -24.52 -24.60 13.00
N GLN A 798 -23.98 -23.42 13.21
CA GLN A 798 -23.76 -22.84 14.52
C GLN A 798 -24.91 -21.88 14.89
N ILE A 799 -25.28 -21.80 16.16
CA ILE A 799 -26.21 -20.78 16.64
C ILE A 799 -25.55 -19.39 16.69
N ASP A 800 -26.36 -18.35 16.55
CA ASP A 800 -25.97 -16.96 16.79
C ASP A 800 -27.08 -16.28 17.60
N THR A 801 -26.87 -16.16 18.91
CA THR A 801 -27.88 -15.56 19.79
C THR A 801 -27.96 -14.04 19.68
N GLU A 802 -26.90 -13.36 19.21
CA GLU A 802 -26.90 -11.91 19.05
C GLU A 802 -27.73 -11.49 17.84
N GLU A 803 -27.71 -12.28 16.77
CA GLU A 803 -28.53 -12.07 15.56
C GLU A 803 -29.91 -12.76 15.62
N GLY A 804 -30.25 -13.43 16.73
CA GLY A 804 -31.54 -14.09 16.93
C GLY A 804 -31.68 -15.49 16.31
N TYR A 805 -30.58 -16.09 15.86
CA TYR A 805 -30.51 -17.46 15.33
C TYR A 805 -30.29 -18.50 16.45
N THR A 806 -31.32 -18.69 17.29
CA THR A 806 -31.32 -19.63 18.43
C THR A 806 -31.47 -21.10 17.99
N PHE A 807 -31.26 -22.07 18.90
CA PHE A 807 -31.49 -23.50 18.62
C PHE A 807 -32.90 -23.77 18.06
N ALA A 808 -33.95 -23.25 18.70
CA ALA A 808 -35.32 -23.44 18.24
C ALA A 808 -35.59 -22.76 16.89
N ALA A 809 -35.06 -21.54 16.67
CA ALA A 809 -35.22 -20.83 15.40
C ALA A 809 -34.51 -21.56 14.24
N ALA A 810 -33.27 -22.01 14.47
CA ALA A 810 -32.51 -22.81 13.52
C ALA A 810 -33.25 -24.10 13.17
N MET A 811 -33.71 -24.84 14.19
CA MET A 811 -34.45 -26.09 14.01
C MET A 811 -35.71 -25.91 13.14
N ARG A 812 -36.54 -24.90 13.40
CA ARG A 812 -37.74 -24.60 12.58
C ARG A 812 -37.39 -24.30 11.12
N SER A 813 -36.25 -23.67 10.88
CA SER A 813 -35.76 -23.40 9.52
C SER A 813 -35.26 -24.66 8.83
N LEU A 814 -34.51 -25.48 9.54
CA LEU A 814 -33.87 -26.68 9.02
C LEU A 814 -34.85 -27.83 8.80
N LEU A 815 -35.98 -27.89 9.52
CA LEU A 815 -37.05 -28.85 9.23
C LEU A 815 -37.60 -28.67 7.81
N ARG A 816 -37.54 -27.47 7.22
CA ARG A 816 -37.91 -27.24 5.80
C ARG A 816 -36.85 -27.73 4.81
N GLN A 817 -35.67 -28.12 5.28
CA GLN A 817 -34.61 -28.70 4.46
C GLN A 817 -34.76 -30.22 4.28
N ASN A 818 -35.82 -30.83 4.82
CA ASN A 818 -36.10 -32.25 4.73
C ASN A 818 -34.91 -33.14 5.20
N PRO A 819 -34.40 -32.96 6.44
CA PRO A 819 -33.39 -33.85 7.00
C PRO A 819 -33.97 -35.26 7.25
N ASN A 820 -33.12 -36.29 7.27
CA ASN A 820 -33.47 -37.59 7.83
C ASN A 820 -33.13 -37.65 9.33
N ILE A 821 -31.99 -37.07 9.68
CA ILE A 821 -31.43 -37.08 11.04
C ILE A 821 -31.08 -35.66 11.43
N MET A 822 -31.43 -35.29 12.66
CA MET A 822 -31.10 -34.00 13.25
C MET A 822 -30.26 -34.20 14.50
N MET A 823 -29.21 -33.40 14.68
CA MET A 823 -28.49 -33.35 15.94
C MET A 823 -28.59 -31.95 16.55
N ILE A 824 -28.95 -31.88 17.82
CA ILE A 824 -29.00 -30.66 18.61
C ILE A 824 -27.86 -30.74 19.62
N GLY A 825 -26.97 -29.76 19.62
CA GLY A 825 -25.79 -29.77 20.48
C GLY A 825 -26.17 -29.96 21.96
N GLU A 826 -27.21 -29.26 22.42
CA GLU A 826 -27.72 -29.39 23.78
C GLU A 826 -29.16 -28.89 23.92
N ILE A 827 -29.97 -29.56 24.74
CA ILE A 827 -31.30 -29.09 25.14
C ILE A 827 -31.20 -28.39 26.51
N ARG A 828 -31.32 -27.07 26.50
CA ARG A 828 -31.21 -26.21 27.71
C ARG A 828 -32.55 -25.71 28.23
N ASP A 829 -33.46 -25.41 27.31
CA ASP A 829 -34.73 -24.71 27.57
C ASP A 829 -35.94 -25.48 27.03
N ALA A 830 -37.12 -25.02 27.45
CA ALA A 830 -38.41 -25.60 27.10
C ALA A 830 -38.70 -25.54 25.59
N GLU A 831 -38.28 -24.46 24.92
CA GLU A 831 -38.57 -24.25 23.50
C GLU A 831 -37.80 -25.23 22.62
N THR A 832 -36.51 -25.41 22.92
CA THR A 832 -35.63 -26.38 22.25
C THR A 832 -36.10 -27.81 22.50
N ALA A 833 -36.52 -28.12 23.75
CA ALA A 833 -37.09 -29.43 24.08
C ALA A 833 -38.37 -29.72 23.30
N ALA A 834 -39.31 -28.77 23.24
CA ALA A 834 -40.56 -28.91 22.48
C ALA A 834 -40.29 -29.10 20.98
N THR A 835 -39.34 -28.35 20.41
CA THR A 835 -38.99 -28.45 18.99
C THR A 835 -38.31 -29.80 18.67
N ALA A 836 -37.48 -30.33 19.57
CA ALA A 836 -36.87 -31.65 19.43
C ALA A 836 -37.93 -32.77 19.42
N ILE A 837 -38.93 -32.65 20.29
CA ILE A 837 -40.07 -33.57 20.36
C ILE A 837 -40.91 -33.51 19.08
N GLU A 838 -41.24 -32.30 18.61
CA GLU A 838 -41.97 -32.11 17.35
C GLU A 838 -41.22 -32.73 16.16
N ALA A 839 -39.90 -32.49 16.06
CA ALA A 839 -39.06 -33.10 15.03
C ALA A 839 -39.09 -34.63 15.09
N SER A 840 -39.03 -35.22 16.29
CA SER A 840 -39.08 -36.68 16.43
C SER A 840 -40.44 -37.29 16.07
N LEU A 841 -41.54 -36.61 16.37
CA LEU A 841 -42.88 -37.08 16.04
C LEU A 841 -43.19 -36.95 14.54
N THR A 842 -42.58 -35.97 13.88
CA THR A 842 -42.74 -35.71 12.44
C THR A 842 -41.89 -36.61 11.55
N GLY A 843 -41.20 -37.61 12.11
CA GLY A 843 -40.53 -38.66 11.35
C GLY A 843 -39.01 -38.52 11.23
N HIS A 844 -38.38 -37.75 12.12
CA HIS A 844 -36.93 -37.54 12.13
C HIS A 844 -36.29 -38.27 13.33
N LEU A 845 -35.10 -38.83 13.14
CA LEU A 845 -34.27 -39.27 14.26
C LEU A 845 -33.52 -38.06 14.82
N VAL A 846 -33.73 -37.76 16.10
CA VAL A 846 -33.11 -36.61 16.78
C VAL A 846 -32.06 -37.11 17.77
N LEU A 847 -30.83 -36.63 17.64
CA LEU A 847 -29.75 -36.86 18.59
C LEU A 847 -29.52 -35.58 19.39
N SER A 848 -29.41 -35.67 20.71
CA SER A 848 -29.09 -34.47 21.50
C SER A 848 -28.36 -34.79 22.80
N THR A 849 -27.82 -33.75 23.44
CA THR A 849 -27.36 -33.83 24.82
C THR A 849 -28.30 -33.15 25.80
N ILE A 850 -28.29 -33.61 27.05
CA ILE A 850 -28.94 -32.95 28.17
C ILE A 850 -28.09 -33.13 29.44
N HIS A 851 -27.93 -32.08 30.24
CA HIS A 851 -27.09 -32.14 31.45
C HIS A 851 -27.81 -32.84 32.60
N THR A 852 -27.55 -34.12 32.74
CA THR A 852 -27.93 -34.94 33.89
C THR A 852 -26.76 -35.88 34.25
N ASN A 853 -26.79 -36.45 35.45
CA ASN A 853 -25.70 -37.28 35.97
C ASN A 853 -25.79 -38.76 35.61
N SER A 854 -26.94 -39.20 35.07
CA SER A 854 -27.26 -40.56 34.64
C SER A 854 -28.22 -40.54 33.44
N ALA A 855 -28.34 -41.66 32.73
CA ALA A 855 -29.32 -41.89 31.68
C ALA A 855 -30.75 -41.70 32.20
N ALA A 856 -31.06 -42.31 33.35
CA ALA A 856 -32.38 -42.23 33.97
C ALA A 856 -32.81 -40.78 34.26
N GLY A 857 -31.86 -39.92 34.63
CA GLY A 857 -32.13 -38.50 34.88
C GLY A 857 -32.64 -37.71 33.67
N ALA A 858 -32.51 -38.23 32.44
CA ALA A 858 -33.02 -37.56 31.24
C ALA A 858 -34.54 -37.35 31.30
N VAL A 859 -35.30 -38.35 31.76
CA VAL A 859 -36.77 -38.31 31.80
C VAL A 859 -37.30 -37.16 32.67
N PRO A 860 -36.97 -37.08 33.98
CA PRO A 860 -37.45 -35.99 34.82
C PRO A 860 -36.92 -34.62 34.36
N ARG A 861 -35.77 -34.58 33.69
CA ARG A 861 -35.26 -33.33 33.12
C ARG A 861 -36.12 -32.82 31.97
N PHE A 862 -36.58 -33.69 31.06
CA PHE A 862 -37.53 -33.29 30.01
C PHE A 862 -38.88 -32.85 30.58
N VAL A 863 -39.39 -33.56 31.58
CA VAL A 863 -40.62 -33.18 32.29
C VAL A 863 -40.45 -31.81 32.96
N GLY A 864 -39.30 -31.57 33.60
CA GLY A 864 -38.96 -30.27 34.20
C GLY A 864 -38.77 -29.13 33.20
N LEU A 865 -38.55 -29.45 31.91
CA LEU A 865 -38.55 -28.48 30.81
C LEU A 865 -39.95 -28.28 30.19
N GLY A 866 -40.98 -28.90 30.76
CA GLY A 866 -42.37 -28.74 30.32
C GLY A 866 -42.83 -29.71 29.24
N VAL A 867 -42.08 -30.79 28.96
CA VAL A 867 -42.53 -31.84 28.04
C VAL A 867 -43.47 -32.80 28.76
N GLU A 868 -44.65 -33.03 28.18
CA GLU A 868 -45.63 -33.95 28.75
C GLU A 868 -45.10 -35.40 28.78
N PRO A 869 -45.23 -36.14 29.90
CA PRO A 869 -44.71 -37.49 30.02
C PRO A 869 -45.24 -38.45 28.94
N GLN A 870 -46.50 -38.30 28.52
CA GLN A 870 -47.10 -39.10 27.46
C GLN A 870 -46.40 -38.91 26.12
N ILE A 871 -46.06 -37.67 25.80
CA ILE A 871 -45.40 -37.32 24.54
C ILE A 871 -43.95 -37.81 24.60
N LEU A 872 -43.26 -37.58 25.72
CA LEU A 872 -41.90 -38.05 25.94
C LEU A 872 -41.79 -39.57 25.84
N ALA A 873 -42.69 -40.32 26.47
CA ALA A 873 -42.73 -41.78 26.41
C ALA A 873 -42.87 -42.30 24.98
N ASN A 874 -43.57 -41.58 24.10
CA ASN A 874 -43.72 -41.97 22.69
C ASN A 874 -42.58 -41.49 21.78
N SER A 875 -41.75 -40.56 22.26
CA SER A 875 -40.72 -39.89 21.45
C SER A 875 -39.31 -40.36 21.79
N LEU A 876 -39.03 -40.72 23.04
CA LEU A 876 -37.72 -41.18 23.49
C LEU A 876 -37.45 -42.60 22.98
N GLU A 877 -36.26 -42.84 22.43
CA GLU A 877 -35.84 -44.17 21.98
C GLU A 877 -34.87 -44.82 22.95
N CYS A 878 -33.80 -44.10 23.30
CA CYS A 878 -32.94 -44.47 24.40
C CYS A 878 -32.23 -43.25 25.00
N SER A 879 -31.79 -43.41 26.24
CA SER A 879 -30.92 -42.46 26.94
C SER A 879 -29.58 -43.12 27.26
N ILE A 880 -28.49 -42.44 26.91
CA ILE A 880 -27.11 -42.86 27.11
C ILE A 880 -26.52 -42.04 28.25
N GLY A 881 -26.14 -42.67 29.35
CA GLY A 881 -25.39 -42.03 30.43
C GLY A 881 -23.91 -42.31 30.24
N GLN A 882 -23.07 -41.28 30.41
CA GLN A 882 -21.62 -41.47 30.29
C GLN A 882 -20.77 -40.61 31.22
N ARG A 883 -19.64 -41.19 31.62
CA ARG A 883 -18.52 -40.51 32.27
C ARG A 883 -17.18 -41.03 31.73
N LEU A 884 -16.10 -40.28 31.97
CA LEU A 884 -14.76 -40.69 31.58
C LEU A 884 -13.93 -41.04 32.82
N VAL A 885 -13.37 -42.23 32.83
CA VAL A 885 -12.38 -42.71 33.81
C VAL A 885 -10.99 -42.70 33.19
N ARG A 886 -9.95 -42.54 34.00
CA ARG A 886 -8.57 -42.67 33.53
C ARG A 886 -8.24 -44.13 33.22
N LYS A 887 -7.53 -44.36 32.11
CA LYS A 887 -7.07 -45.70 31.69
C LYS A 887 -5.76 -46.02 32.39
N LEU A 888 -5.67 -47.20 33.01
CA LEU A 888 -4.45 -47.66 33.64
C LEU A 888 -3.32 -47.77 32.62
N CYS A 889 -2.12 -47.32 32.99
CA CYS A 889 -0.97 -47.42 32.10
C CYS A 889 -0.59 -48.90 31.89
N PRO A 890 -0.53 -49.39 30.64
CA PRO A 890 -0.26 -50.81 30.38
C PRO A 890 1.16 -51.23 30.79
N ASN A 891 2.09 -50.28 30.98
CA ASN A 891 3.48 -50.56 31.34
C ASN A 891 3.75 -50.59 32.85
N CYS A 892 2.83 -50.08 33.69
CA CYS A 892 3.06 -49.99 35.13
C CYS A 892 1.84 -50.29 36.00
N LYS A 893 0.75 -50.81 35.42
CA LYS A 893 -0.35 -51.34 36.21
C LYS A 893 0.13 -52.55 37.01
N GLN A 894 -0.23 -52.60 38.29
CA GLN A 894 0.09 -53.71 39.18
C GLN A 894 -1.19 -54.33 39.73
N GLU A 895 -1.18 -55.65 39.88
CA GLU A 895 -2.26 -56.36 40.53
C GLU A 895 -2.40 -55.91 41.99
N THR A 896 -3.64 -55.79 42.46
CA THR A 896 -3.95 -55.41 43.84
C THR A 896 -5.14 -56.21 44.34
N GLU A 897 -5.12 -56.56 45.62
CA GLU A 897 -6.32 -56.98 46.33
C GLU A 897 -7.08 -55.73 46.82
N LEU A 898 -8.40 -55.79 46.78
CA LEU A 898 -9.26 -54.74 47.31
C LEU A 898 -9.37 -54.90 48.83
N ASP A 899 -9.52 -53.79 49.56
CA ASP A 899 -9.82 -53.87 50.98
C ASP A 899 -11.21 -54.52 51.21
N PRO A 900 -11.48 -55.12 52.39
CA PRO A 900 -12.71 -55.86 52.63
C PRO A 900 -14.00 -55.07 52.44
N ALA A 901 -14.00 -53.75 52.68
CA ALA A 901 -15.18 -52.91 52.52
C ALA A 901 -15.47 -52.67 51.03
N THR A 902 -14.45 -52.28 50.27
CA THR A 902 -14.53 -52.10 48.81
C THR A 902 -14.87 -53.41 48.11
N ALA A 903 -14.30 -54.55 48.53
CA ALA A 903 -14.60 -55.87 47.97
C ALA A 903 -16.08 -56.26 48.16
N LYS A 904 -16.65 -56.02 49.35
CA LYS A 904 -18.07 -56.28 49.63
C LYS A 904 -18.99 -55.41 48.77
N GLU A 905 -18.62 -54.14 48.58
CA GLU A 905 -19.38 -53.21 47.76
C GLU A 905 -19.33 -53.60 46.27
N VAL A 906 -18.15 -53.93 45.75
CA VAL A 906 -17.96 -54.43 44.39
C VAL A 906 -18.77 -55.71 44.14
N ALA A 907 -18.78 -56.64 45.10
CA ALA A 907 -19.59 -57.86 45.01
C ALA A 907 -21.10 -57.52 44.89
N LYS A 908 -21.61 -56.60 45.72
CA LYS A 908 -23.00 -56.14 45.65
C LYS A 908 -23.35 -55.51 44.29
N ILE A 909 -22.44 -54.74 43.70
CA ILE A 909 -22.65 -54.12 42.38
C ILE A 909 -22.71 -55.18 41.28
N ILE A 910 -21.82 -56.18 41.32
CA ILE A 910 -21.80 -57.29 40.36
C ILE A 910 -23.04 -58.18 40.49
N ASP A 911 -23.46 -58.49 41.72
CA ASP A 911 -24.66 -59.29 42.00
C ASP A 911 -25.95 -58.59 41.52
N GLY A 912 -25.93 -57.26 41.40
CA GLY A 912 -27.02 -56.45 40.87
C GLY A 912 -27.13 -56.45 39.34
N ILE A 913 -26.23 -57.12 38.61
CA ILE A 913 -26.27 -57.22 37.15
C ILE A 913 -27.23 -58.33 36.74
N ASN A 914 -28.19 -58.03 35.87
CA ASN A 914 -29.11 -59.02 35.33
C ASN A 914 -28.36 -60.08 34.50
N ALA A 915 -28.66 -61.36 34.72
CA ALA A 915 -28.08 -62.48 33.98
C ALA A 915 -28.30 -62.40 32.46
N GLU A 916 -29.38 -61.76 32.01
CA GLU A 916 -29.71 -61.55 30.60
C GLU A 916 -28.76 -60.59 29.88
N ALA A 917 -28.00 -59.76 30.63
CA ALA A 917 -27.04 -58.82 30.07
C ALA A 917 -25.83 -59.49 29.38
N LYS A 918 -25.62 -60.80 29.56
CA LYS A 918 -24.55 -61.59 28.91
C LYS A 918 -23.16 -60.94 29.00
N THR A 919 -22.79 -60.46 30.19
CA THR A 919 -21.56 -59.66 30.41
C THR A 919 -20.24 -60.44 30.31
N GLY A 920 -20.27 -61.77 30.31
CA GLY A 920 -19.09 -62.62 30.06
C GLY A 920 -18.03 -62.59 31.17
N LEU A 921 -18.44 -62.46 32.44
CA LEU A 921 -17.54 -62.39 33.59
C LEU A 921 -16.69 -63.68 33.78
N PRO A 922 -15.35 -63.57 33.96
CA PRO A 922 -14.49 -64.72 34.24
C PRO A 922 -14.70 -65.26 35.66
N LYS A 923 -14.46 -66.57 35.88
CA LYS A 923 -14.60 -67.25 37.18
C LYS A 923 -13.68 -66.70 38.28
N LYS A 924 -12.61 -65.98 37.92
CA LYS A 924 -11.69 -65.30 38.83
C LYS A 924 -11.50 -63.85 38.36
N ILE A 925 -11.88 -62.90 39.20
CA ILE A 925 -11.78 -61.46 38.93
C ILE A 925 -10.52 -60.94 39.61
N GLN A 926 -9.68 -60.19 38.89
CA GLN A 926 -8.44 -59.59 39.37
C GLN A 926 -8.50 -58.07 39.17
N PHE A 927 -8.08 -57.30 40.17
CA PHE A 927 -8.07 -55.83 40.10
C PHE A 927 -6.65 -55.27 40.05
N TYR A 928 -6.53 -54.02 39.58
CA TYR A 928 -5.25 -53.38 39.33
C TYR A 928 -5.22 -51.96 39.90
N LYS A 929 -4.03 -51.51 40.31
CA LYS A 929 -3.73 -50.15 40.77
C LYS A 929 -2.68 -49.46 39.88
N ALA A 930 -2.69 -48.13 39.93
CA ALA A 930 -1.74 -47.27 39.22
C ALA A 930 -0.47 -47.06 40.05
N VAL A 931 0.71 -47.27 39.47
CA VAL A 931 2.01 -47.13 40.18
C VAL A 931 2.90 -46.03 39.60
N GLY A 932 2.86 -45.81 38.28
CA GLY A 932 3.68 -44.79 37.62
C GLY A 932 4.95 -45.35 36.98
N CYS A 933 5.31 -44.82 35.81
CA CYS A 933 6.57 -45.10 35.11
C CYS A 933 6.89 -43.96 34.13
N ASP A 934 8.10 -43.98 33.55
CA ASP A 934 8.56 -42.96 32.59
C ASP A 934 7.62 -42.80 31.38
N LYS A 935 7.02 -43.91 30.91
CA LYS A 935 6.10 -43.88 29.75
C LYS A 935 4.77 -43.16 30.01
N CYS A 936 4.41 -42.94 31.27
CA CYS A 936 3.25 -42.14 31.68
C CYS A 936 3.64 -40.92 32.54
N GLY A 937 4.91 -40.54 32.56
CA GLY A 937 5.39 -39.40 33.36
C GLY A 937 5.18 -39.58 34.87
N GLY A 938 5.22 -40.82 35.38
CA GLY A 938 5.04 -41.11 36.80
C GLY A 938 3.59 -41.14 37.31
N ILE A 939 2.59 -40.87 36.45
CA ILE A 939 1.18 -40.69 36.87
C ILE A 939 0.46 -42.04 37.12
N GLY A 940 0.90 -43.10 36.44
CA GLY A 940 0.29 -44.43 36.52
C GLY A 940 -0.95 -44.64 35.65
N TYR A 941 -1.46 -43.58 35.03
CA TYR A 941 -2.55 -43.59 34.05
C TYR A 941 -2.06 -43.05 32.69
N LYS A 942 -2.68 -43.45 31.59
CA LYS A 942 -2.39 -42.91 30.26
C LYS A 942 -3.64 -42.98 29.37
N GLY A 943 -4.26 -41.83 29.12
CA GLY A 943 -5.50 -41.71 28.36
C GLY A 943 -6.77 -41.92 29.20
N ARG A 944 -7.92 -41.80 28.55
CA ARG A 944 -9.25 -41.91 29.17
C ARG A 944 -10.06 -43.02 28.49
N LEU A 945 -11.00 -43.59 29.25
CA LEU A 945 -11.95 -44.61 28.84
C LEU A 945 -13.34 -44.16 29.26
N GLY A 946 -14.34 -44.33 28.40
CA GLY A 946 -15.73 -44.06 28.76
C GLY A 946 -16.32 -45.21 29.58
N ILE A 947 -17.13 -44.87 30.57
CA ILE A 947 -18.06 -45.79 31.23
C ILE A 947 -19.48 -45.36 30.84
N TYR A 948 -20.31 -46.34 30.49
CA TYR A 948 -21.56 -46.10 29.79
C TYR A 948 -22.71 -46.89 30.41
N GLU A 949 -23.89 -46.31 30.32
CA GLU A 949 -25.17 -46.99 30.50
C GLU A 949 -26.10 -46.59 29.36
N VAL A 950 -26.91 -47.53 28.87
CA VAL A 950 -27.90 -47.27 27.83
C VAL A 950 -29.22 -47.84 28.32
N ILE A 951 -30.21 -46.97 28.47
CA ILE A 951 -31.56 -47.34 28.87
C ILE A 951 -32.46 -47.20 27.63
N SER A 952 -32.96 -48.33 27.14
CA SER A 952 -33.93 -48.37 26.04
C SER A 952 -35.33 -48.10 26.54
N ASN A 953 -36.15 -47.47 25.70
CA ASN A 953 -37.55 -47.20 26.02
C ASN A 953 -38.46 -48.39 25.63
N SER A 954 -38.44 -49.44 26.46
CA SER A 954 -39.32 -50.62 26.33
C SER A 954 -40.81 -50.27 26.53
N SER A 955 -41.73 -51.20 26.21
CA SER A 955 -43.17 -50.95 26.43
C SER A 955 -43.52 -50.75 27.91
N GLU A 956 -42.79 -51.43 28.78
CA GLU A 956 -42.86 -51.33 30.24
C GLU A 956 -42.29 -49.99 30.70
N MET A 957 -41.14 -49.58 30.15
CA MET A 957 -40.54 -48.26 30.42
C MET A 957 -41.47 -47.12 29.98
N GLN A 958 -42.12 -47.24 28.82
CA GLN A 958 -43.10 -46.25 28.34
C GLN A 958 -44.26 -46.08 29.32
N LYS A 959 -44.83 -47.19 29.81
CA LYS A 959 -45.90 -47.15 30.82
C LYS A 959 -45.43 -46.52 32.12
N LEU A 960 -44.17 -46.77 32.50
CA LEU A 960 -43.57 -46.20 33.70
C LEU A 960 -43.38 -44.68 33.55
N ILE A 961 -42.80 -44.22 32.43
CA ILE A 961 -42.60 -42.78 32.14
C ILE A 961 -43.91 -42.00 32.17
N GLN A 962 -45.03 -42.62 31.78
CA GLN A 962 -46.36 -41.98 31.79
C GLN A 962 -46.91 -41.72 33.21
N GLN A 963 -46.32 -42.32 34.25
CA GLN A 963 -46.77 -42.11 35.62
C GLN A 963 -46.35 -40.72 36.12
N PRO A 964 -47.24 -40.00 36.83
CA PRO A 964 -46.86 -38.80 37.55
C PRO A 964 -45.85 -39.17 38.66
N ASP A 965 -44.82 -38.34 38.83
CA ASP A 965 -43.81 -38.41 39.92
C ASP A 965 -42.81 -39.58 39.87
N ILE A 966 -42.53 -40.14 38.69
CA ILE A 966 -41.49 -41.17 38.50
C ILE A 966 -40.11 -40.72 38.98
N THR A 967 -39.42 -41.60 39.73
CA THR A 967 -38.06 -41.36 40.24
C THR A 967 -36.98 -41.99 39.37
N ASN A 968 -35.74 -41.47 39.45
CA ASN A 968 -34.58 -42.07 38.77
C ASN A 968 -34.38 -43.55 39.16
N ASN A 969 -34.61 -43.89 40.44
CA ASN A 969 -34.42 -45.24 40.95
C ASN A 969 -35.40 -46.23 40.30
N GLU A 970 -36.66 -45.85 40.11
CA GLU A 970 -37.66 -46.71 39.45
C GLU A 970 -37.31 -46.96 37.98
N ILE A 971 -36.80 -45.94 37.29
CA ILE A 971 -36.29 -46.06 35.91
C ILE A 971 -35.09 -47.01 35.88
N GLU A 972 -34.12 -46.85 36.79
CA GLU A 972 -32.93 -47.70 36.88
C GLU A 972 -33.30 -49.17 37.20
N GLU A 973 -34.24 -49.40 38.13
CA GLU A 973 -34.73 -50.73 38.46
C GLU A 973 -35.42 -51.42 37.27
N GLN A 974 -36.26 -50.69 36.54
CA GLN A 974 -36.88 -51.22 35.33
C GLN A 974 -35.86 -51.46 34.22
N ALA A 975 -34.88 -50.57 34.04
CA ALA A 975 -33.80 -50.74 33.07
C ALA A 975 -32.97 -52.01 33.35
N ILE A 976 -32.65 -52.30 34.62
CA ILE A 976 -31.97 -53.54 35.01
C ILE A 976 -32.83 -54.76 34.66
N LYS A 977 -34.15 -54.71 34.91
CA LYS A 977 -35.07 -55.80 34.52
C LYS A 977 -35.08 -56.03 33.01
N ASP A 978 -35.00 -54.95 32.23
CA ASP A 978 -34.90 -54.98 30.77
C ASP A 978 -33.49 -55.39 30.26
N GLY A 979 -32.56 -55.70 31.17
CA GLY A 979 -31.22 -56.20 30.87
C GLY A 979 -30.16 -55.12 30.67
N ALA A 980 -30.43 -53.87 31.04
CA ALA A 980 -29.46 -52.79 30.99
C ALA A 980 -28.36 -52.97 32.05
N VAL A 981 -27.13 -52.57 31.70
CA VAL A 981 -26.01 -52.46 32.63
C VAL A 981 -25.81 -50.98 32.95
N LEU A 982 -25.92 -50.63 34.23
CA LEU A 982 -25.78 -49.25 34.70
C LEU A 982 -24.32 -48.80 34.71
N MET A 983 -24.09 -47.49 34.79
CA MET A 983 -22.77 -46.88 34.58
C MET A 983 -21.74 -47.36 35.59
N LEU A 984 -22.15 -47.49 36.85
CA LEU A 984 -21.29 -48.00 37.92
C LEU A 984 -20.94 -49.49 37.70
N GLN A 985 -21.88 -50.29 37.18
CA GLN A 985 -21.67 -51.69 36.86
C GLN A 985 -20.68 -51.84 35.69
N ASP A 986 -20.84 -51.08 34.59
CA ASP A 986 -19.89 -51.05 33.47
C ASP A 986 -18.48 -50.63 33.92
N GLY A 987 -18.38 -49.62 34.79
CA GLY A 987 -17.12 -49.19 35.38
C GLY A 987 -16.41 -50.30 36.14
N ILE A 988 -17.12 -51.03 37.00
CA ILE A 988 -16.55 -52.16 37.74
C ILE A 988 -16.13 -53.30 36.81
N LEU A 989 -16.92 -53.59 35.76
CA LEU A 989 -16.54 -54.58 34.74
C LEU A 989 -15.25 -54.20 34.01
N LYS A 990 -15.05 -52.91 33.70
CA LYS A 990 -13.81 -52.38 33.10
C LYS A 990 -12.63 -52.39 34.07
N ALA A 991 -12.87 -52.17 35.37
CA ALA A 991 -11.84 -52.31 36.39
C ALA A 991 -11.39 -53.77 36.54
N ALA A 992 -12.34 -54.72 36.50
CA ALA A 992 -12.07 -56.16 36.49
C ALA A 992 -11.28 -56.62 35.24
N ALA A 993 -11.47 -55.96 34.10
CA ALA A 993 -10.67 -56.18 32.89
C ALA A 993 -9.26 -55.55 32.95
N GLY A 994 -8.94 -54.83 34.04
CA GLY A 994 -7.66 -54.15 34.21
C GLY A 994 -7.45 -52.97 33.25
N GLU A 995 -8.54 -52.35 32.80
CA GLU A 995 -8.53 -51.15 31.95
C GLU A 995 -8.51 -49.86 32.77
N THR A 996 -9.13 -49.88 33.95
CA THR A 996 -9.12 -48.80 34.95
C THR A 996 -9.00 -49.40 36.36
N SER A 997 -8.96 -48.56 37.41
CA SER A 997 -8.95 -48.99 38.81
C SER A 997 -10.32 -48.81 39.47
N VAL A 998 -10.61 -49.58 40.51
CA VAL A 998 -11.88 -49.45 41.27
C VAL A 998 -11.99 -48.07 41.93
N ASP A 999 -10.88 -47.57 42.49
CA ASP A 999 -10.81 -46.22 43.07
C ASP A 999 -11.19 -45.13 42.07
N GLU A 1000 -10.73 -45.28 40.82
CA GLU A 1000 -11.05 -44.32 39.75
C GLU A 1000 -12.52 -44.39 39.34
N VAL A 1001 -13.10 -45.59 39.27
CA VAL A 1001 -14.52 -45.79 38.98
C VAL A 1001 -15.37 -45.14 40.07
N PHE A 1002 -15.07 -45.38 41.35
CA PHE A 1002 -15.81 -44.79 42.46
C PHE A 1002 -15.64 -43.27 42.53
N ARG A 1003 -14.44 -42.75 42.26
CA ARG A 1003 -14.21 -41.29 42.18
C ARG A 1003 -15.11 -40.62 41.14
N VAL A 1004 -15.43 -41.33 40.06
CA VAL A 1004 -16.14 -40.77 38.91
C VAL A 1004 -17.61 -41.11 38.91
N ALA A 1005 -18.06 -42.29 39.34
CA ALA A 1005 -19.44 -42.78 39.11
C ALA A 1005 -20.27 -42.96 40.39
N LYS A 1006 -19.65 -42.92 41.56
CA LYS A 1006 -20.32 -42.95 42.87
C LYS A 1006 -20.51 -41.53 43.36
#